data_AF-A0A3A9VTH2-F1
#
_entry.id   AF-A0A3A9VTH2-F1
#
_cell.length_a   1.000
_cell.length_b   1.000
_cell.length_c   1.000
_cell.angle_alpha   90.00
_cell.angle_beta   90.00
_cell.angle_gamma   90.00
#
_symmetry.space_group_name_H-M   'P 1'
#
loop_
_entity.id
_entity.type
_entity.pdbx_description
1 polymer ?
#
loop_
_entity_poly.entity_id
_entity_poly.type
_entity_poly.pdbx_seq_one_letter_code
_entity_poly.pdbx_strand_id
1 'polypeptide(L)'
;MKKITFYLFLLILGVKQIYSQEYTLSSEILAAFVESIDGVKAVKNADGIKIYLGKKEKENQLYKISLKYDGQEESFILQPLTYPSFISSFKRNVKSILEKAIKDNAAKNSYKVRSVNHSGVLAVEGKIATLFARIVTAFNTDEERPQVATIYLKSNIPVYSDNSKKALNSILVGTLDNANAEITFYDGFIEKVQLKGTVKNQDVTFSNIYSIGISSTKNIKKLSSTLLYSEDKFNEDIILNNRKQIDHVLEKYLPKSPIADPTEKQKELTILFEQLYIKKYLTIDNPAINLLIADLKTKFEVNKKNEFEKSLVELFDEISEEEGIIKRFKNVSLKLYFSDAIRYVKKVDVNANDVSPEKQLVLLNQESRSNTKLYKEESTRLFEAVVYTDFLSLFDEENPNGLVQTEVNKRFNIKTRRRQVGGWGKVIPPFFPGLISEAYGFFQYFDAQFHISKIEKNNKFLESRTIMIEDEAGAMVNSEPFYEPLALLQHRNYAIGGMLNILNLENQNAKLNMYLDAGFLFGRSGYIPIGEDPNAETVNTQFVNNIEIPIEYKFHLLPEKRFSIMLSDKLSWFENLDADIPLRSIEDKLVTSQNRWINSFNVNFNLDISSTGRLFIRYKLLHELDNINNNFSQLQFGYSFYFLKNNKPGN
;
A
#
# COMPACT_ATOMS: atom_id res chain seq x y z
N MET A 1 -25.96 21.58 -23.60
CA MET A 1 -26.63 20.26 -23.39
C MET A 1 -26.37 19.24 -24.49
N LYS A 2 -26.51 19.53 -25.80
CA LYS A 2 -26.35 18.53 -26.89
C LYS A 2 -24.98 17.82 -26.97
N LYS A 3 -23.88 18.43 -26.51
CA LYS A 3 -22.54 17.79 -26.47
C LYS A 3 -22.44 16.70 -25.39
N ILE A 4 -23.11 16.85 -24.25
CA ILE A 4 -23.07 15.87 -23.15
C ILE A 4 -23.85 14.60 -23.53
N THR A 5 -24.95 14.74 -24.27
CA THR A 5 -25.72 13.60 -24.78
C THR A 5 -24.95 12.82 -25.85
N PHE A 6 -24.13 13.47 -26.68
CA PHE A 6 -23.26 12.80 -27.66
C PHE A 6 -22.13 12.02 -26.98
N TYR A 7 -21.51 12.57 -25.93
CA TYR A 7 -20.51 11.86 -25.15
C TYR A 7 -21.11 10.72 -24.30
N LEU A 8 -22.32 10.87 -23.74
CA LEU A 8 -23.03 9.74 -23.09
C LEU A 8 -23.45 8.65 -24.09
N PHE A 9 -23.81 9.02 -25.32
CA PHE A 9 -24.18 8.06 -26.36
C PHE A 9 -22.95 7.29 -26.90
N LEU A 10 -21.78 7.94 -27.00
CA LEU A 10 -20.49 7.27 -27.23
C LEU A 10 -20.06 6.38 -26.06
N LEU A 11 -20.39 6.77 -24.82
CA LEU A 11 -20.13 5.96 -23.63
C LEU A 11 -21.02 4.71 -23.55
N ILE A 12 -22.27 4.79 -24.02
CA ILE A 12 -23.24 3.68 -24.00
C ILE A 12 -23.03 2.71 -25.17
N LEU A 13 -22.54 3.17 -26.33
CA LEU A 13 -22.16 2.29 -27.45
C LEU A 13 -20.86 1.50 -27.19
N GLY A 14 -20.05 1.90 -26.20
CA GLY A 14 -18.81 1.21 -25.82
C GLY A 14 -18.96 0.01 -24.88
N VAL A 15 -20.16 -0.30 -24.38
CA VAL A 15 -20.35 -1.29 -23.27
C VAL A 15 -20.77 -2.69 -23.75
N LYS A 16 -20.86 -2.93 -25.07
CA LYS A 16 -21.28 -4.24 -25.61
C LYS A 16 -20.20 -5.11 -26.28
N GLN A 17 -18.91 -4.82 -26.09
CA GLN A 17 -17.85 -5.79 -26.41
C GLN A 17 -17.39 -6.50 -25.15
N ILE A 18 -17.98 -7.67 -24.92
CA ILE A 18 -17.51 -8.65 -23.95
C ILE A 18 -16.06 -9.01 -24.30
N TYR A 19 -15.20 -8.80 -23.31
CA TYR A 19 -13.75 -8.94 -23.26
C TYR A 19 -13.19 -10.17 -23.99
N SER A 20 -12.74 -9.99 -25.22
CA SER A 20 -11.65 -10.80 -25.77
C SER A 20 -10.41 -9.91 -25.84
N GLN A 21 -9.34 -10.26 -25.11
CA GLN A 21 -8.06 -9.57 -25.27
C GLN A 21 -7.55 -9.85 -26.70
N GLU A 22 -7.30 -8.77 -27.45
CA GLU A 22 -6.75 -8.82 -28.81
C GLU A 22 -5.24 -8.55 -28.76
N TYR A 23 -4.43 -9.43 -29.32
CA TYR A 23 -2.99 -9.22 -29.50
C TYR A 23 -2.63 -9.28 -30.97
N THR A 24 -1.88 -8.29 -31.47
CA THR A 24 -1.34 -8.33 -32.83
C THR A 24 0.04 -8.97 -32.82
N LEU A 25 0.26 -9.97 -33.68
CA LEU A 25 1.57 -10.59 -33.86
C LEU A 25 2.54 -9.64 -34.55
N SER A 26 3.77 -9.54 -34.03
CA SER A 26 4.82 -8.72 -34.65
C SER A 26 5.21 -9.29 -36.00
N SER A 27 5.49 -8.42 -36.97
CA SER A 27 5.97 -8.77 -38.31
C SER A 27 7.19 -9.71 -38.29
N GLU A 28 8.08 -9.59 -37.30
CA GLU A 28 9.23 -10.47 -37.12
C GLU A 28 8.85 -11.93 -36.82
N ILE A 29 7.77 -12.17 -36.06
CA ILE A 29 7.27 -13.54 -35.86
C ILE A 29 6.74 -14.06 -37.19
N LEU A 30 6.00 -13.25 -37.94
CA LEU A 30 5.41 -13.64 -39.23
C LEU A 30 6.48 -13.93 -40.29
N ALA A 31 7.56 -13.15 -40.31
CA ALA A 31 8.69 -13.34 -41.21
C ALA A 31 9.39 -14.70 -41.03
N ALA A 32 9.24 -15.35 -39.86
CA ALA A 32 9.74 -16.71 -39.68
C ALA A 32 8.94 -17.75 -40.51
N PHE A 33 7.65 -17.52 -40.73
CA PHE A 33 6.73 -18.44 -41.39
C PHE A 33 6.62 -18.24 -42.91
N VAL A 34 7.15 -17.14 -43.45
CA VAL A 34 6.99 -16.78 -44.86
C VAL A 34 8.35 -16.60 -45.53
N GLU A 35 8.52 -17.19 -46.71
CA GLU A 35 9.69 -17.02 -47.58
C GLU A 35 9.27 -16.30 -48.86
N SER A 36 10.04 -15.28 -49.26
CA SER A 36 9.82 -14.56 -50.52
C SER A 36 10.37 -15.39 -51.68
N ILE A 37 9.57 -15.60 -52.73
CA ILE A 37 9.96 -16.44 -53.87
C ILE A 37 10.90 -15.71 -54.84
N ASP A 38 10.90 -14.36 -54.90
CA ASP A 38 11.56 -13.61 -56.00
C ASP A 38 12.36 -12.36 -55.57
N GLY A 39 12.97 -12.34 -54.37
CA GLY A 39 13.78 -11.19 -53.94
C GLY A 39 12.99 -9.89 -53.69
N VAL A 40 11.67 -9.93 -53.83
CA VAL A 40 10.76 -8.86 -53.41
C VAL A 40 10.87 -8.74 -51.89
N LYS A 41 11.32 -7.57 -51.42
CA LYS A 41 11.48 -7.28 -49.98
C LYS A 41 10.18 -7.60 -49.25
N ALA A 42 10.27 -8.59 -48.37
CA ALA A 42 9.17 -9.25 -47.70
C ALA A 42 8.23 -8.27 -46.99
N VAL A 43 6.93 -8.44 -47.24
CA VAL A 43 5.84 -8.24 -46.28
C VAL A 43 5.94 -6.96 -45.43
N LYS A 44 5.97 -5.79 -46.08
CA LYS A 44 5.72 -4.52 -45.37
C LYS A 44 4.22 -4.27 -45.09
N ASN A 45 3.33 -5.05 -45.71
CA ASN A 45 1.87 -4.87 -45.64
C ASN A 45 1.11 -6.06 -44.99
N ALA A 46 1.77 -7.00 -44.30
CA ALA A 46 1.01 -7.89 -43.42
C ALA A 46 0.75 -7.17 -42.10
N ASP A 47 -0.29 -6.34 -42.10
CA ASP A 47 -0.92 -5.94 -40.85
C ASP A 47 -1.35 -7.22 -40.11
N GLY A 48 -0.74 -7.42 -38.94
CA GLY A 48 -0.44 -8.73 -38.37
C GLY A 48 -1.66 -9.59 -38.02
N ILE A 49 -1.40 -10.89 -37.86
CA ILE A 49 -2.37 -11.86 -37.33
C ILE A 49 -2.83 -11.37 -35.94
N LYS A 50 -4.16 -11.26 -35.77
CA LYS A 50 -4.80 -10.89 -34.51
C LYS A 50 -5.11 -12.14 -33.70
N ILE A 51 -4.75 -12.15 -32.43
CA ILE A 51 -5.00 -13.24 -31.49
C ILE A 51 -6.13 -12.82 -30.56
N TYR A 52 -7.17 -13.63 -30.50
CA TYR A 52 -8.30 -13.48 -29.60
C TYR A 52 -8.27 -14.59 -28.56
N LEU A 53 -8.31 -14.21 -27.29
CA LEU A 53 -8.45 -15.18 -26.19
C LEU A 53 -9.92 -15.50 -25.97
N GLY A 54 -10.29 -16.78 -26.11
CA GLY A 54 -11.60 -17.29 -25.76
C GLY A 54 -11.73 -17.50 -24.25
N LYS A 55 -12.95 -17.69 -23.75
CA LYS A 55 -13.20 -17.90 -22.31
C LYS A 55 -12.68 -19.26 -21.84
N LYS A 56 -12.07 -19.32 -20.65
CA LYS A 56 -11.76 -20.57 -19.94
C LYS A 56 -13.07 -21.29 -19.60
N GLU A 57 -13.23 -22.53 -20.04
CA GLU A 57 -14.34 -23.37 -19.58
C GLU A 57 -14.06 -23.88 -18.17
N LYS A 58 -14.93 -23.53 -17.21
CA LYS A 58 -14.70 -23.72 -15.76
C LYS A 58 -14.49 -25.18 -15.36
N GLU A 59 -15.10 -26.13 -16.05
CA GLU A 59 -15.10 -27.54 -15.63
C GLU A 59 -13.86 -28.33 -16.08
N ASN A 60 -13.23 -27.96 -17.20
CA ASN A 60 -12.19 -28.79 -17.82
C ASN A 60 -10.80 -28.11 -17.96
N GLN A 61 -10.62 -26.87 -17.48
CA GLN A 61 -9.38 -26.10 -17.69
C GLN A 61 -8.96 -26.02 -19.17
N LEU A 62 -9.92 -25.91 -20.08
CA LEU A 62 -9.66 -25.77 -21.52
C LEU A 62 -9.41 -24.31 -21.86
N TYR A 63 -8.33 -24.05 -22.58
CA TYR A 63 -7.94 -22.71 -23.02
C TYR A 63 -8.06 -22.60 -24.55
N LYS A 64 -9.08 -21.87 -25.04
CA LYS A 64 -9.29 -21.66 -26.48
C LYS A 64 -8.60 -20.37 -26.94
N ILE A 65 -7.72 -20.49 -27.91
CA ILE A 65 -7.01 -19.37 -28.55
C ILE A 65 -7.43 -19.32 -30.01
N SER A 66 -7.97 -18.18 -30.46
CA SER A 66 -8.35 -17.93 -31.85
C SER A 66 -7.34 -17.00 -32.52
N LEU A 67 -6.95 -17.30 -33.75
CA LEU A 67 -6.12 -16.48 -34.64
C LEU A 67 -7.01 -15.97 -35.78
N LYS A 68 -6.96 -14.69 -36.11
CA LYS A 68 -7.64 -14.12 -37.29
C LYS A 68 -6.67 -13.36 -38.17
N TYR A 69 -6.79 -13.58 -39.47
CA TYR A 69 -5.96 -12.91 -40.48
C TYR A 69 -6.69 -12.92 -41.82
N ASP A 70 -6.86 -11.75 -42.42
CA ASP A 70 -7.43 -11.60 -43.78
C ASP A 70 -8.75 -12.36 -44.00
N GLY A 71 -9.69 -12.22 -43.05
CA GLY A 71 -10.99 -12.91 -43.09
C GLY A 71 -10.97 -14.39 -42.68
N GLN A 72 -9.78 -14.99 -42.55
CA GLN A 72 -9.61 -16.35 -42.05
C GLN A 72 -9.58 -16.38 -40.53
N GLU A 73 -10.07 -17.48 -39.95
CA GLU A 73 -9.99 -17.76 -38.52
C GLU A 73 -9.52 -19.20 -38.28
N GLU A 74 -8.57 -19.35 -37.37
CA GLU A 74 -8.14 -20.64 -36.83
C GLU A 74 -8.29 -20.62 -35.31
N SER A 75 -8.55 -21.77 -34.69
CA SER A 75 -8.52 -21.84 -33.24
C SER A 75 -7.97 -23.16 -32.73
N PHE A 76 -7.32 -23.11 -31.58
CA PHE A 76 -6.82 -24.30 -30.92
C PHE A 76 -7.11 -24.27 -29.42
N ILE A 77 -7.28 -25.45 -28.86
CA ILE A 77 -7.55 -25.68 -27.45
C ILE A 77 -6.30 -26.28 -26.82
N LEU A 78 -5.91 -25.76 -25.66
CA LEU A 78 -4.79 -26.29 -24.88
C LEU A 78 -5.28 -26.88 -23.56
N GLN A 79 -4.75 -28.05 -23.21
CA GLN A 79 -4.95 -28.72 -21.93
C GLN A 79 -3.75 -29.65 -21.64
N PRO A 80 -2.89 -29.36 -20.66
CA PRO A 80 -2.76 -28.09 -19.91
C PRO A 80 -2.16 -26.95 -20.76
N LEU A 81 -2.33 -25.70 -20.30
CA LEU A 81 -1.69 -24.50 -20.88
C LEU A 81 -0.18 -24.47 -20.55
N THR A 82 0.62 -25.27 -21.25
CA THR A 82 2.08 -25.31 -21.12
C THR A 82 2.76 -24.73 -22.35
N TYR A 83 3.99 -24.22 -22.18
CA TYR A 83 4.74 -23.63 -23.29
C TYR A 83 4.98 -24.61 -24.45
N PRO A 84 5.36 -25.89 -24.23
CA PRO A 84 5.54 -26.86 -25.32
C PRO A 84 4.25 -27.13 -26.12
N SER A 85 3.11 -27.29 -25.44
CA SER A 85 1.81 -27.49 -26.09
C SER A 85 1.37 -26.24 -26.86
N PHE A 86 1.62 -25.07 -26.29
CA PHE A 86 1.35 -23.78 -26.93
C PHE A 86 2.18 -23.58 -28.18
N ILE A 87 3.51 -23.70 -28.12
CA ILE A 87 4.38 -23.40 -29.27
C ILE A 87 4.09 -24.35 -30.46
N SER A 88 3.86 -25.63 -30.19
CA SER A 88 3.49 -26.62 -31.20
C SER A 88 2.17 -26.26 -31.89
N SER A 89 1.12 -26.01 -31.11
CA SER A 89 -0.20 -25.64 -31.64
C SER A 89 -0.18 -24.28 -32.33
N PHE A 90 0.49 -23.29 -31.74
CA PHE A 90 0.62 -21.95 -32.28
C PHE A 90 1.33 -21.96 -33.64
N LYS A 91 2.50 -22.62 -33.75
CA LYS A 91 3.22 -22.74 -35.03
C LYS A 91 2.35 -23.39 -36.11
N ARG A 92 1.64 -24.48 -35.77
CA ARG A 92 0.74 -25.19 -36.69
C ARG A 92 -0.41 -24.30 -37.17
N ASN A 93 -1.07 -23.58 -36.28
CA ASN A 93 -2.23 -22.76 -36.62
C ASN A 93 -1.84 -21.46 -37.33
N VAL A 94 -0.71 -20.84 -36.99
CA VAL A 94 -0.15 -19.69 -37.75
C VAL A 94 0.20 -20.10 -39.17
N LYS A 95 0.82 -21.28 -39.35
CA LYS A 95 1.07 -21.84 -40.68
C LYS A 95 -0.25 -22.05 -41.45
N SER A 96 -1.24 -22.71 -40.84
CA SER A 96 -2.54 -22.99 -41.46
C SER A 96 -3.27 -21.72 -41.91
N ILE A 97 -3.35 -20.70 -41.04
CA ILE A 97 -4.07 -19.47 -41.36
C ILE A 97 -3.39 -18.68 -42.48
N LEU A 98 -2.05 -18.68 -42.53
CA LEU A 98 -1.30 -18.06 -43.61
C LEU A 98 -1.48 -18.81 -44.94
N GLU A 99 -1.47 -20.14 -44.94
CA GLU A 99 -1.72 -20.95 -46.14
C GLU A 99 -3.12 -20.71 -46.70
N LYS A 100 -4.14 -20.62 -45.84
CA LYS A 100 -5.52 -20.27 -46.25
C LYS A 100 -5.59 -18.87 -46.86
N ALA A 101 -5.03 -17.86 -46.18
CA ALA A 101 -5.06 -16.48 -46.64
C ALA A 101 -4.32 -16.24 -47.97
N ILE A 102 -3.27 -17.03 -48.24
CA ILE A 102 -2.53 -17.00 -49.51
C ILE A 102 -3.33 -17.68 -50.63
N LYS A 103 -3.95 -18.86 -50.36
CA LYS A 103 -4.76 -19.57 -51.36
C LYS A 103 -5.94 -18.76 -51.86
N ASP A 104 -6.59 -18.01 -50.97
CA ASP A 104 -7.79 -17.24 -51.31
C ASP A 104 -7.48 -15.92 -52.05
N ASN A 105 -6.22 -15.50 -52.10
CA ASN A 105 -5.78 -14.30 -52.80
C ASN A 105 -4.87 -14.65 -54.00
N ALA A 106 -5.45 -14.80 -55.19
CA ALA A 106 -4.71 -15.11 -56.42
C ALA A 106 -3.55 -14.14 -56.76
N ALA A 107 -3.59 -12.90 -56.25
CA ALA A 107 -2.52 -11.90 -56.40
C ALA A 107 -1.32 -12.08 -55.42
N LYS A 108 -1.41 -13.00 -54.45
CA LYS A 108 -0.38 -13.24 -53.40
C LYS A 108 0.48 -14.50 -53.63
N ASN A 109 0.51 -15.05 -54.85
CA ASN A 109 1.34 -16.22 -55.20
C ASN A 109 2.87 -16.00 -55.09
N SER A 110 3.34 -14.84 -54.63
CA SER A 110 4.75 -14.49 -54.46
C SER A 110 5.39 -14.98 -53.14
N TYR A 111 4.64 -15.74 -52.32
CA TYR A 111 5.11 -16.20 -51.02
C TYR A 111 4.94 -17.71 -50.83
N LYS A 112 5.96 -18.35 -50.24
CA LYS A 112 5.87 -19.74 -49.77
C LYS A 112 5.82 -19.78 -48.25
N VAL A 113 4.81 -20.44 -47.70
CA VAL A 113 4.75 -20.70 -46.25
C VAL A 113 5.72 -21.81 -45.91
N ARG A 114 6.62 -21.58 -44.96
CA ARG A 114 7.61 -22.58 -44.51
C ARG A 114 7.38 -22.99 -43.06
N SER A 115 7.85 -24.19 -42.71
CA SER A 115 7.92 -24.60 -41.31
C SER A 115 9.07 -23.90 -40.60
N VAL A 116 8.81 -23.37 -39.40
CA VAL A 116 9.83 -22.79 -38.55
C VAL A 116 10.60 -23.93 -37.85
N ASN A 117 11.70 -24.38 -38.45
CA ASN A 117 12.61 -25.38 -37.88
C ASN A 117 13.49 -24.74 -36.77
N HIS A 118 13.93 -25.54 -35.79
CA HIS A 118 14.57 -25.05 -34.55
C HIS A 118 15.92 -24.35 -34.72
N SER A 119 16.63 -24.52 -35.84
CA SER A 119 18.08 -24.23 -35.91
C SER A 119 18.47 -22.78 -36.27
N GLY A 120 17.55 -21.81 -36.30
CA GLY A 120 17.89 -20.45 -36.73
C GLY A 120 17.13 -19.29 -36.08
N VAL A 121 16.40 -19.51 -34.97
CA VAL A 121 15.37 -18.54 -34.56
C VAL A 121 15.22 -18.30 -33.06
N LEU A 122 16.35 -18.18 -32.33
CA LEU A 122 16.35 -17.80 -30.91
C LEU A 122 15.53 -16.51 -30.65
N ALA A 123 15.65 -15.51 -31.53
CA ALA A 123 14.91 -14.25 -31.41
C ALA A 123 13.38 -14.41 -31.49
N VAL A 124 12.89 -15.28 -32.37
CA VAL A 124 11.43 -15.50 -32.53
C VAL A 124 10.89 -16.41 -31.43
N GLU A 125 11.65 -17.41 -31.00
CA GLU A 125 11.28 -18.24 -29.85
C GLU A 125 11.15 -17.39 -28.58
N GLY A 126 12.06 -16.44 -28.36
CA GLY A 126 11.94 -15.45 -27.29
C GLY A 126 10.66 -14.63 -27.38
N LYS A 127 10.29 -14.15 -28.57
CA LYS A 127 9.03 -13.39 -28.77
C LYS A 127 7.77 -14.24 -28.57
N ILE A 128 7.78 -15.50 -29.03
CA ILE A 128 6.68 -16.45 -28.80
C ILE A 128 6.57 -16.77 -27.31
N ALA A 129 7.70 -16.90 -26.59
CA ALA A 129 7.71 -17.07 -25.14
C ALA A 129 7.12 -15.85 -24.42
N THR A 130 7.46 -14.63 -24.84
CA THR A 130 6.85 -13.40 -24.31
C THR A 130 5.35 -13.38 -24.55
N LEU A 131 4.89 -13.76 -25.76
CA LEU A 131 3.47 -13.87 -26.07
C LEU A 131 2.78 -14.91 -25.19
N PHE A 132 3.37 -16.10 -25.03
CA PHE A 132 2.85 -17.14 -24.15
C PHE A 132 2.71 -16.64 -22.71
N ALA A 133 3.73 -15.97 -22.18
CA ALA A 133 3.69 -15.38 -20.84
C ALA A 133 2.55 -14.37 -20.70
N ARG A 134 2.29 -13.54 -21.73
CA ARG A 134 1.13 -12.62 -21.75
C ARG A 134 -0.20 -13.36 -21.74
N ILE A 135 -0.33 -14.42 -22.53
CA ILE A 135 -1.57 -15.23 -22.62
C ILE A 135 -1.84 -15.98 -21.31
N VAL A 136 -0.82 -16.62 -20.74
CA VAL A 136 -0.93 -17.29 -19.42
C VAL A 136 -1.30 -16.28 -18.35
N THR A 137 -0.67 -15.09 -18.37
CA THR A 137 -1.02 -14.00 -17.44
C THR A 137 -2.49 -13.63 -17.62
N ALA A 138 -2.97 -13.39 -18.84
CA ALA A 138 -4.36 -13.04 -19.12
C ALA A 138 -5.36 -14.09 -18.59
N PHE A 139 -5.11 -15.37 -18.90
CA PHE A 139 -5.97 -16.46 -18.45
C PHE A 139 -5.95 -16.69 -16.94
N ASN A 140 -4.81 -16.44 -16.29
CA ASN A 140 -4.70 -16.52 -14.83
C ASN A 140 -5.22 -15.25 -14.13
N THR A 141 -5.34 -14.13 -14.85
CA THR A 141 -5.93 -12.89 -14.31
C THR A 141 -7.45 -12.88 -14.38
N ASP A 142 -8.05 -13.67 -15.27
CA ASP A 142 -9.51 -13.88 -15.36
C ASP A 142 -10.04 -14.91 -14.35
N GLU A 143 -9.17 -15.56 -13.56
CA GLU A 143 -9.60 -16.30 -12.38
C GLU A 143 -10.18 -15.31 -11.35
N GLU A 144 -11.40 -15.57 -10.86
CA GLU A 144 -12.03 -14.82 -9.78
C GLU A 144 -10.98 -14.53 -8.71
N ARG A 145 -10.60 -13.26 -8.55
CA ARG A 145 -9.54 -12.83 -7.62
C ARG A 145 -9.67 -13.65 -6.34
N PRO A 146 -8.62 -14.36 -5.89
CA PRO A 146 -8.81 -15.31 -4.81
C PRO A 146 -9.29 -14.56 -3.57
N GLN A 147 -10.43 -14.97 -3.05
CA GLN A 147 -10.99 -14.43 -1.82
C GLN A 147 -10.03 -14.77 -0.67
N VAL A 148 -9.51 -13.77 0.02
CA VAL A 148 -8.57 -13.95 1.13
C VAL A 148 -9.30 -14.04 2.48
N ALA A 149 -10.45 -13.38 2.61
CA ALA A 149 -11.23 -13.40 3.83
C ALA A 149 -12.68 -12.96 3.60
N THR A 150 -13.53 -13.16 4.61
CA THR A 150 -14.81 -12.48 4.77
C THR A 150 -14.79 -11.73 6.09
N ILE A 151 -15.23 -10.48 6.05
CA ILE A 151 -15.37 -9.63 7.23
C ILE A 151 -16.85 -9.42 7.53
N TYR A 152 -17.21 -9.53 8.80
CA TYR A 152 -18.58 -9.33 9.29
C TYR A 152 -18.58 -8.28 10.40
N LEU A 153 -19.53 -7.36 10.34
CA LEU A 153 -19.90 -6.45 11.42
C LEU A 153 -20.94 -7.14 12.31
N LYS A 154 -20.65 -7.20 13.61
CA LYS A 154 -21.54 -7.81 14.61
C LYS A 154 -22.65 -6.83 15.00
N SER A 155 -23.79 -7.37 15.43
CA SER A 155 -24.94 -6.57 15.89
C SER A 155 -24.80 -6.12 17.35
N ASN A 156 -24.34 -7.00 18.23
CA ASN A 156 -24.15 -6.71 19.65
C ASN A 156 -22.66 -6.43 19.93
N ILE A 157 -22.30 -5.16 20.05
CA ILE A 157 -20.92 -4.71 20.22
C ILE A 157 -20.78 -4.08 21.62
N PRO A 158 -20.25 -4.79 22.63
CA PRO A 158 -20.06 -4.22 23.97
C PRO A 158 -19.06 -3.06 23.97
N VAL A 159 -19.42 -2.01 24.71
CA VAL A 159 -18.59 -0.81 24.92
C VAL A 159 -18.22 -0.69 26.38
N TYR A 160 -16.95 -0.42 26.64
CA TYR A 160 -16.40 -0.34 27.98
C TYR A 160 -15.83 1.05 28.27
N SER A 161 -15.78 1.43 29.55
CA SER A 161 -15.07 2.63 29.98
C SER A 161 -13.59 2.34 30.22
N ASP A 162 -12.73 3.29 29.83
CA ASP A 162 -11.30 3.24 30.15
C ASP A 162 -11.04 3.91 31.51
N ASN A 163 -11.24 3.15 32.59
CA ASN A 163 -11.00 3.67 33.93
C ASN A 163 -9.49 3.67 34.22
N SER A 164 -8.88 4.85 34.20
CA SER A 164 -7.43 5.12 34.12
C SER A 164 -6.52 4.53 35.21
N LYS A 165 -7.05 3.77 36.19
CA LYS A 165 -6.27 3.34 37.37
C LYS A 165 -6.02 1.84 37.51
N LYS A 166 -6.76 0.94 36.85
CA LYS A 166 -6.47 -0.51 36.87
C LYS A 166 -6.95 -1.16 35.57
N ALA A 167 -6.04 -1.69 34.76
CA ALA A 167 -6.32 -2.38 33.49
C ALA A 167 -7.28 -3.58 33.61
N LEU A 168 -7.58 -4.04 34.83
CA LEU A 168 -8.47 -5.16 35.14
C LEU A 168 -9.95 -4.77 35.36
N ASN A 169 -10.31 -3.48 35.44
CA ASN A 169 -11.66 -3.04 35.80
C ASN A 169 -12.31 -2.17 34.71
N SER A 170 -12.36 -2.64 33.46
CA SER A 170 -13.19 -1.99 32.45
C SER A 170 -14.67 -2.26 32.75
N ILE A 171 -15.47 -1.21 32.98
CA ILE A 171 -16.90 -1.33 33.27
C ILE A 171 -17.65 -1.38 31.94
N LEU A 172 -18.53 -2.35 31.76
CA LEU A 172 -19.44 -2.39 30.60
C LEU A 172 -20.38 -1.18 30.69
N VAL A 173 -20.26 -0.27 29.73
CA VAL A 173 -21.09 0.95 29.66
C VAL A 173 -22.40 0.66 28.95
N GLY A 174 -22.38 -0.18 27.91
CA GLY A 174 -23.56 -0.54 27.12
C GLY A 174 -23.18 -1.28 25.84
N THR A 175 -24.09 -1.26 24.87
CA THR A 175 -23.87 -1.77 23.50
C THR A 175 -23.78 -0.61 22.52
N LEU A 176 -23.02 -0.79 21.44
CA LEU A 176 -23.01 0.12 20.31
C LEU A 176 -24.09 -0.29 19.32
N ASP A 177 -25.14 0.52 19.26
CA ASP A 177 -26.29 0.32 18.39
C ASP A 177 -26.09 1.09 17.07
N ASN A 178 -26.79 0.66 16.01
CA ASN A 178 -26.74 1.26 14.66
C ASN A 178 -25.32 1.41 14.12
N ALA A 179 -24.48 0.40 14.35
CA ALA A 179 -23.06 0.49 14.05
C ALA A 179 -22.80 0.55 12.54
N ASN A 180 -21.89 1.44 12.17
CA ASN A 180 -21.36 1.63 10.83
C ASN A 180 -19.83 1.57 10.89
N ALA A 181 -19.23 0.64 10.17
CA ALA A 181 -17.79 0.45 10.14
C ALA A 181 -17.21 0.89 8.79
N GLU A 182 -16.22 1.77 8.85
CA GLU A 182 -15.35 2.15 7.76
C GLU A 182 -13.96 1.55 8.02
N ILE A 183 -13.50 0.65 7.14
CA ILE A 183 -12.27 -0.12 7.34
C ILE A 183 -11.40 0.00 6.09
N THR A 184 -10.22 0.59 6.25
CA THR A 184 -9.23 0.73 5.17
C THR A 184 -8.18 -0.36 5.28
N PHE A 185 -8.04 -1.15 4.22
CA PHE A 185 -6.97 -2.14 4.07
C PHE A 185 -5.84 -1.55 3.24
N TYR A 186 -4.61 -1.66 3.73
CA TYR A 186 -3.42 -1.17 3.03
C TYR A 186 -2.19 -2.00 3.37
N ASP A 187 -1.50 -2.53 2.35
CA ASP A 187 -0.22 -3.24 2.46
C ASP A 187 -0.14 -4.29 3.59
N GLY A 188 -1.18 -5.11 3.78
CA GLY A 188 -1.20 -6.16 4.81
C GLY A 188 -1.57 -5.70 6.21
N PHE A 189 -2.04 -4.46 6.33
CA PHE A 189 -2.61 -3.90 7.53
C PHE A 189 -4.08 -3.51 7.30
N ILE A 190 -4.85 -3.50 8.38
CA ILE A 190 -5.98 -2.61 8.52
C ILE A 190 -5.41 -1.28 8.98
N GLU A 191 -5.29 -0.34 8.05
CA GLU A 191 -4.67 0.96 8.30
C GLU A 191 -5.53 1.79 9.24
N LYS A 192 -6.82 1.91 8.90
CA LYS A 192 -7.79 2.67 9.67
C LYS A 192 -9.08 1.90 9.84
N VAL A 193 -9.64 1.98 11.04
CA VAL A 193 -10.97 1.55 11.41
C VAL A 193 -11.66 2.77 12.01
N GLN A 194 -12.83 3.11 11.52
CA GLN A 194 -13.76 4.02 12.17
C GLN A 194 -15.08 3.31 12.35
N LEU A 195 -15.51 3.16 13.60
CA LEU A 195 -16.77 2.55 13.97
C LEU A 195 -17.65 3.62 14.60
N LYS A 196 -18.73 3.98 13.91
CA LYS A 196 -19.71 4.99 14.34
C LYS A 196 -20.99 4.29 14.79
N GLY A 197 -21.67 4.81 15.79
CA GLY A 197 -22.97 4.32 16.23
C GLY A 197 -23.44 5.09 17.46
N THR A 198 -24.40 4.53 18.18
CA THR A 198 -24.90 5.13 19.43
C THR A 198 -24.67 4.23 20.63
N VAL A 199 -24.28 4.82 21.76
CA VAL A 199 -24.25 4.15 23.07
C VAL A 199 -25.18 4.93 23.99
N LYS A 200 -26.23 4.28 24.51
CA LYS A 200 -27.24 4.95 25.36
C LYS A 200 -27.80 6.24 24.74
N ASN A 201 -28.13 6.18 23.44
CA ASN A 201 -28.65 7.31 22.66
C ASN A 201 -27.70 8.52 22.53
N GLN A 202 -26.39 8.28 22.58
CA GLN A 202 -25.39 9.28 22.24
C GLN A 202 -24.49 8.78 21.13
N ASP A 203 -24.23 9.63 20.14
CA ASP A 203 -23.36 9.32 19.03
C ASP A 203 -21.92 9.19 19.52
N VAL A 204 -21.25 8.11 19.10
CA VAL A 204 -19.87 7.84 19.44
C VAL A 204 -19.11 7.34 18.21
N THR A 205 -17.85 7.75 18.10
CA THR A 205 -16.93 7.26 17.05
C THR A 205 -15.72 6.61 17.71
N PHE A 206 -15.44 5.37 17.34
CA PHE A 206 -14.25 4.63 17.77
C PHE A 206 -13.25 4.47 16.62
N SER A 207 -11.96 4.62 16.91
CA SER A 207 -10.90 4.37 15.95
C SER A 207 -9.70 3.63 16.55
N ASN A 208 -8.89 3.02 15.68
CA ASN A 208 -7.60 2.46 16.07
C ASN A 208 -6.55 3.57 16.17
N ILE A 209 -5.63 3.45 17.13
CA ILE A 209 -4.52 4.40 17.30
C ILE A 209 -3.41 4.15 16.26
N TYR A 210 -3.24 2.91 15.82
CA TYR A 210 -2.19 2.50 14.90
C TYR A 210 -2.65 1.34 14.03
N SER A 211 -1.99 1.13 12.89
CA SER A 211 -2.44 0.12 11.93
C SER A 211 -2.35 -1.30 12.50
N ILE A 212 -3.34 -2.12 12.20
CA ILE A 212 -3.49 -3.48 12.74
C ILE A 212 -3.03 -4.48 11.69
N GLY A 213 -1.95 -5.23 11.96
CA GLY A 213 -1.48 -6.25 11.02
C GLY A 213 -2.48 -7.40 10.84
N ILE A 214 -2.62 -7.90 9.61
CA ILE A 214 -3.55 -9.00 9.27
C ILE A 214 -2.97 -10.07 8.34
N SER A 215 -1.72 -9.91 7.88
CA SER A 215 -1.10 -10.86 6.93
C SER A 215 -1.00 -12.29 7.49
N SER A 216 -0.55 -12.42 8.74
CA SER A 216 -0.37 -13.73 9.39
C SER A 216 -1.54 -14.15 10.28
N THR A 217 -1.75 -15.46 10.40
CA THR A 217 -2.74 -16.06 11.33
C THR A 217 -2.47 -15.64 12.78
N LYS A 218 -1.20 -15.45 13.15
CA LYS A 218 -0.82 -14.95 14.48
C LYS A 218 -1.29 -13.51 14.72
N ASN A 219 -1.27 -12.67 13.69
CA ASN A 219 -1.79 -11.30 13.79
C ASN A 219 -3.32 -11.29 13.83
N ILE A 220 -3.98 -12.15 13.03
CA ILE A 220 -5.44 -12.30 13.07
C ILE A 220 -5.93 -12.77 14.45
N LYS A 221 -5.24 -13.71 15.09
CA LYS A 221 -5.56 -14.14 16.47
C LYS A 221 -5.49 -12.99 17.48
N LYS A 222 -4.73 -11.93 17.20
CA LYS A 222 -4.59 -10.77 18.11
C LYS A 222 -5.66 -9.72 17.94
N LEU A 223 -6.49 -9.80 16.91
CA LEU A 223 -7.67 -8.93 16.77
C LEU A 223 -8.58 -9.00 18.01
N SER A 224 -8.54 -10.11 18.75
CA SER A 224 -9.24 -10.27 20.04
C SER A 224 -8.69 -9.44 21.19
N SER A 225 -7.44 -8.96 21.07
CA SER A 225 -6.77 -8.11 22.06
C SER A 225 -6.58 -6.67 21.58
N THR A 226 -6.94 -6.38 20.33
CA THR A 226 -6.85 -5.04 19.76
C THR A 226 -8.02 -4.21 20.25
N LEU A 227 -7.73 -3.02 20.78
CA LEU A 227 -8.73 -2.07 21.25
C LEU A 227 -8.94 -0.97 20.22
N LEU A 228 -10.19 -0.54 20.08
CA LEU A 228 -10.56 0.73 19.48
C LEU A 228 -10.93 1.69 20.61
N TYR A 229 -10.58 2.96 20.43
CA TYR A 229 -10.77 4.01 21.43
C TYR A 229 -11.71 5.07 20.88
N SER A 230 -12.53 5.68 21.74
CA SER A 230 -13.36 6.78 21.32
C SER A 230 -12.52 8.01 20.95
N GLU A 231 -12.89 8.68 19.86
CA GLU A 231 -12.29 9.96 19.47
C GLU A 231 -12.70 11.06 20.46
N ASP A 232 -13.93 10.98 20.97
CA ASP A 232 -14.48 11.91 21.95
C ASP A 232 -14.22 11.48 23.39
N LYS A 233 -14.18 12.48 24.27
CA LYS A 233 -14.19 12.33 25.72
C LYS A 233 -15.60 12.51 26.23
N PHE A 234 -15.99 11.64 27.15
CA PHE A 234 -17.35 11.55 27.64
C PHE A 234 -17.39 11.84 29.14
N ASN A 235 -18.38 12.60 29.59
CA ASN A 235 -18.63 12.76 31.02
C ASN A 235 -19.00 11.41 31.63
N GLU A 236 -18.62 11.17 32.89
CA GLU A 236 -19.05 9.98 33.63
C GLU A 236 -20.59 9.83 33.64
N ASP A 237 -21.34 10.91 33.44
CA ASP A 237 -22.78 10.91 33.24
C ASP A 237 -23.26 10.01 32.10
N ILE A 238 -22.44 9.72 31.08
CA ILE A 238 -22.78 8.73 30.05
C ILE A 238 -22.78 7.30 30.61
N ILE A 239 -21.89 7.05 31.57
CA ILE A 239 -21.89 5.80 32.33
C ILE A 239 -23.14 5.76 33.21
N LEU A 240 -23.53 6.90 33.77
CA LEU A 240 -24.65 7.04 34.70
C LEU A 240 -26.00 7.43 34.07
N ASN A 241 -26.11 7.52 32.73
CA ASN A 241 -27.11 8.33 32.00
C ASN A 241 -28.57 8.17 32.47
N ASN A 242 -28.86 8.84 33.59
CA ASN A 242 -30.08 8.78 34.36
C ASN A 242 -31.11 9.72 33.76
N ARG A 243 -30.77 10.78 33.01
CA ARG A 243 -31.78 11.74 32.53
C ARG A 243 -32.83 11.16 31.57
N LYS A 244 -32.42 10.41 30.53
CA LYS A 244 -33.38 9.72 29.66
C LYS A 244 -34.10 8.57 30.36
N GLN A 245 -33.47 7.94 31.36
CA GLN A 245 -34.13 6.96 32.22
C GLN A 245 -35.13 7.63 33.15
N ILE A 246 -34.84 8.82 33.66
CA ILE A 246 -35.73 9.66 34.48
C ILE A 246 -36.94 10.01 33.64
N ASP A 247 -36.80 10.56 32.43
CA ASP A 247 -37.94 10.90 31.58
C ASP A 247 -38.83 9.69 31.28
N HIS A 248 -38.22 8.53 30.99
CA HIS A 248 -38.94 7.28 30.73
C HIS A 248 -39.60 6.70 31.99
N VAL A 249 -38.92 6.75 33.14
CA VAL A 249 -39.44 6.31 34.44
C VAL A 249 -40.56 7.24 34.89
N LEU A 250 -40.43 8.55 34.70
CA LEU A 250 -41.49 9.52 34.95
C LEU A 250 -42.68 9.28 34.02
N GLU A 251 -42.47 9.03 32.72
CA GLU A 251 -43.59 8.73 31.81
C GLU A 251 -44.35 7.46 32.20
N LYS A 252 -43.64 6.45 32.70
CA LYS A 252 -44.20 5.14 33.03
C LYS A 252 -44.80 5.06 34.43
N TYR A 253 -44.20 5.73 35.42
CA TYR A 253 -44.53 5.58 36.84
C TYR A 253 -45.07 6.87 37.48
N LEU A 254 -45.01 8.02 36.81
CA LEU A 254 -45.72 9.20 37.29
C LEU A 254 -47.22 9.04 36.96
N PRO A 255 -48.12 9.13 37.95
CA PRO A 255 -49.55 8.97 37.72
C PRO A 255 -50.08 10.01 36.73
N LYS A 256 -50.89 9.60 35.75
CA LYS A 256 -51.52 10.54 34.80
C LYS A 256 -52.57 11.44 35.45
N SER A 257 -53.07 11.05 36.63
CA SER A 257 -54.08 11.75 37.41
C SER A 257 -53.76 11.69 38.90
N PRO A 258 -54.20 12.67 39.71
CA PRO A 258 -54.01 12.63 41.16
C PRO A 258 -54.60 11.35 41.78
N ILE A 259 -53.84 10.67 42.63
CA ILE A 259 -54.31 9.49 43.38
C ILE A 259 -55.05 9.99 44.63
N ALA A 260 -56.30 9.56 44.87
CA ALA A 260 -57.08 10.05 46.01
C ALA A 260 -56.69 9.39 47.34
N ASP A 261 -56.37 8.09 47.32
CA ASP A 261 -56.01 7.32 48.51
C ASP A 261 -54.55 7.62 48.95
N PRO A 262 -54.33 8.10 50.19
CA PRO A 262 -53.00 8.31 50.76
C PRO A 262 -52.12 7.05 50.74
N THR A 263 -52.73 5.87 50.93
CA THR A 263 -52.02 4.59 51.02
C THR A 263 -51.46 4.18 49.66
N GLU A 264 -52.28 4.30 48.62
CA GLU A 264 -51.90 4.05 47.23
C GLU A 264 -50.85 5.07 46.73
N LYS A 265 -51.00 6.36 47.09
CA LYS A 265 -49.99 7.40 46.83
C LYS A 265 -48.63 7.03 47.37
N GLN A 266 -48.56 6.62 48.63
CA GLN A 266 -47.29 6.30 49.28
C GLN A 266 -46.64 5.06 48.67
N LYS A 267 -47.44 4.09 48.21
CA LYS A 267 -46.97 2.91 47.50
C LYS A 267 -46.37 3.26 46.14
N GLU A 268 -47.08 4.04 45.32
CA GLU A 268 -46.60 4.48 44.00
C GLU A 268 -45.33 5.34 44.10
N LEU A 269 -45.28 6.26 45.07
CA LEU A 269 -44.07 7.05 45.33
C LEU A 269 -42.88 6.16 45.73
N THR A 270 -43.12 5.13 46.55
CA THR A 270 -42.08 4.17 46.95
C THR A 270 -41.55 3.40 45.73
N ILE A 271 -42.44 2.93 44.86
CA ILE A 271 -42.07 2.27 43.60
C ILE A 271 -41.24 3.22 42.73
N LEU A 272 -41.67 4.48 42.58
CA LEU A 272 -40.94 5.49 41.80
C LEU A 272 -39.53 5.71 42.35
N PHE A 273 -39.38 5.86 43.67
CA PHE A 273 -38.08 6.03 44.32
C PHE A 273 -37.17 4.80 44.21
N GLU A 274 -37.74 3.60 44.15
CA GLU A 274 -36.99 2.37 43.85
C GLU A 274 -36.51 2.33 42.40
N GLN A 275 -37.38 2.68 41.44
CA GLN A 275 -37.02 2.71 40.02
C GLN A 275 -35.98 3.78 39.69
N LEU A 276 -35.99 4.89 40.43
CA LEU A 276 -34.99 5.96 40.33
C LEU A 276 -33.71 5.67 41.13
N TYR A 277 -33.63 4.52 41.83
CA TYR A 277 -32.51 4.15 42.72
C TYR A 277 -32.22 5.15 43.85
N ILE A 278 -33.18 6.01 44.19
CA ILE A 278 -33.01 7.03 45.25
C ILE A 278 -33.52 6.60 46.63
N LYS A 279 -34.13 5.41 46.75
CA LYS A 279 -34.66 4.89 48.03
C LYS A 279 -33.63 4.88 49.15
N LYS A 280 -32.35 4.60 48.86
CA LYS A 280 -31.28 4.58 49.88
C LYS A 280 -31.00 5.97 50.48
N TYR A 281 -31.36 7.05 49.80
CA TYR A 281 -31.13 8.42 50.27
C TYR A 281 -32.27 8.92 51.18
N LEU A 282 -33.38 8.17 51.28
CA LEU A 282 -34.49 8.50 52.21
C LEU A 282 -34.10 8.42 53.68
N THR A 283 -32.99 7.76 53.99
CA THR A 283 -32.48 7.55 55.35
C THR A 283 -31.18 8.29 55.61
N ILE A 284 -30.70 9.11 54.66
CA ILE A 284 -29.45 9.86 54.82
C ILE A 284 -29.72 11.10 55.65
N ASP A 285 -28.85 11.33 56.64
CA ASP A 285 -28.92 12.51 57.50
C ASP A 285 -28.23 13.71 56.86
N ASN A 286 -28.72 14.11 55.68
CA ASN A 286 -28.32 15.34 55.01
C ASN A 286 -29.55 16.28 54.92
N PRO A 287 -29.51 17.47 55.53
CA PRO A 287 -30.64 18.39 55.56
C PRO A 287 -31.13 18.86 54.18
N ALA A 288 -30.22 19.07 53.23
CA ALA A 288 -30.56 19.51 51.88
C ALA A 288 -31.26 18.39 51.09
N ILE A 289 -30.74 17.16 51.17
CA ILE A 289 -31.37 15.97 50.58
C ILE A 289 -32.76 15.75 51.18
N ASN A 290 -32.90 15.87 52.50
CA ASN A 290 -34.18 15.70 53.19
C ASN A 290 -35.22 16.75 52.78
N LEU A 291 -34.81 18.01 52.60
CA LEU A 291 -35.68 19.08 52.11
C LEU A 291 -36.15 18.80 50.67
N LEU A 292 -35.26 18.37 49.79
CA LEU A 292 -35.58 18.06 48.40
C LEU A 292 -36.49 16.82 48.27
N ILE A 293 -36.29 15.81 49.12
CA ILE A 293 -37.19 14.64 49.20
C ILE A 293 -38.59 15.08 49.67
N ALA A 294 -38.69 15.98 50.65
CA ALA A 294 -39.97 16.50 51.12
C ALA A 294 -40.69 17.34 50.05
N ASP A 295 -39.95 18.16 49.31
CA ASP A 295 -40.47 18.93 48.17
C ASP A 295 -40.95 18.00 47.04
N LEU A 296 -40.20 16.94 46.71
CA LEU A 296 -40.61 15.91 45.75
C LEU A 296 -41.90 15.20 46.16
N LYS A 297 -42.03 14.81 47.45
CA LYS A 297 -43.27 14.23 47.98
C LYS A 297 -44.46 15.15 47.75
N THR A 298 -44.30 16.43 48.10
CA THR A 298 -45.33 17.45 47.95
C THR A 298 -45.70 17.65 46.47
N LYS A 299 -44.72 17.73 45.57
CA LYS A 299 -44.95 17.92 44.13
C LYS A 299 -45.54 16.69 43.45
N PHE A 300 -45.22 15.48 43.93
CA PHE A 300 -45.86 14.24 43.52
C PHE A 300 -47.35 14.23 43.91
N GLU A 301 -47.67 14.67 45.13
CA GLU A 301 -49.05 14.72 45.63
C GLU A 301 -49.95 15.67 44.82
N VAL A 302 -49.40 16.78 44.32
CA VAL A 302 -50.11 17.78 43.50
C VAL A 302 -50.08 17.41 42.00
N ASN A 303 -49.41 16.32 41.62
CA ASN A 303 -49.24 15.84 40.24
C ASN A 303 -48.71 16.89 39.25
N LYS A 304 -47.77 17.73 39.69
CA LYS A 304 -47.17 18.74 38.84
C LYS A 304 -45.90 18.22 38.17
N LYS A 305 -46.06 17.50 37.05
CA LYS A 305 -44.96 16.82 36.34
C LYS A 305 -43.71 17.70 36.14
N ASN A 306 -43.85 18.89 35.58
CA ASN A 306 -42.71 19.76 35.28
C ASN A 306 -42.01 20.29 36.56
N GLU A 307 -42.77 20.54 37.63
CA GLU A 307 -42.19 20.96 38.91
C GLU A 307 -41.51 19.79 39.62
N PHE A 308 -42.09 18.59 39.54
CA PHE A 308 -41.52 17.35 40.08
C PHE A 308 -40.20 17.00 39.37
N GLU A 309 -40.16 17.07 38.04
CA GLU A 309 -38.95 16.84 37.25
C GLU A 309 -37.83 17.80 37.64
N LYS A 310 -38.15 19.09 37.81
CA LYS A 310 -37.18 20.09 38.27
C LYS A 310 -36.60 19.75 39.65
N SER A 311 -37.45 19.42 40.63
CA SER A 311 -36.99 19.01 41.98
C SER A 311 -36.20 17.71 41.96
N LEU A 312 -36.50 16.82 41.02
CA LEU A 312 -35.78 15.56 40.90
C LEU A 312 -34.36 15.80 40.40
N VAL A 313 -34.19 16.70 39.43
CA VAL A 313 -32.87 17.14 38.97
C VAL A 313 -32.09 17.79 40.12
N GLU A 314 -32.72 18.70 40.88
CA GLU A 314 -32.09 19.33 42.05
C GLU A 314 -31.68 18.29 43.11
N LEU A 315 -32.53 17.29 43.40
CA LEU A 315 -32.19 16.18 44.30
C LEU A 315 -30.99 15.37 43.78
N PHE A 316 -30.93 15.07 42.49
CA PHE A 316 -29.81 14.33 41.90
C PHE A 316 -28.50 15.11 41.98
N ASP A 317 -28.54 16.42 41.79
CA ASP A 317 -27.37 17.29 41.92
C ASP A 317 -26.84 17.25 43.38
N GLU A 318 -27.73 17.41 44.37
CA GLU A 318 -27.35 17.37 45.80
C GLU A 318 -26.82 15.98 46.22
N ILE A 319 -27.48 14.90 45.78
CA ILE A 319 -27.01 13.52 45.99
C ILE A 319 -25.62 13.32 45.40
N SER A 320 -25.38 13.87 44.21
CA SER A 320 -24.09 13.78 43.54
C SER A 320 -23.02 14.59 44.25
N GLU A 321 -23.37 15.69 44.91
CA GLU A 321 -22.45 16.44 45.77
C GLU A 321 -22.09 15.65 47.03
N GLU A 322 -23.08 15.09 47.71
CA GLU A 322 -22.92 14.30 48.94
C GLU A 322 -22.07 13.04 48.71
N GLU A 323 -22.29 12.33 47.59
CA GLU A 323 -21.44 11.18 47.23
C GLU A 323 -20.05 11.59 46.69
N GLY A 324 -19.76 12.89 46.61
CA GLY A 324 -18.50 13.43 46.10
C GLY A 324 -18.30 13.21 44.59
N ILE A 325 -19.36 12.90 43.85
CA ILE A 325 -19.37 12.68 42.40
C ILE A 325 -19.08 14.00 41.67
N ILE A 326 -19.60 15.13 42.17
CA ILE A 326 -19.47 16.46 41.54
C ILE A 326 -18.02 16.97 41.49
N LYS A 327 -17.11 16.49 42.35
CA LYS A 327 -15.80 17.15 42.49
C LYS A 327 -14.75 16.84 41.43
N ARG A 328 -14.95 15.87 40.51
CA ARG A 328 -14.22 15.78 39.24
C ARG A 328 -15.02 14.93 38.25
N PHE A 329 -15.88 15.53 37.43
CA PHE A 329 -16.29 14.88 36.17
C PHE A 329 -15.02 14.62 35.37
N LYS A 330 -14.46 13.42 35.55
CA LYS A 330 -13.34 12.99 34.75
C LYS A 330 -13.92 12.64 33.40
N ASN A 331 -13.47 13.35 32.39
CA ASN A 331 -13.61 12.90 31.03
C ASN A 331 -13.07 11.46 30.94
N VAL A 332 -13.96 10.51 30.68
CA VAL A 332 -13.65 9.10 30.45
C VAL A 332 -13.59 8.87 28.94
N SER A 333 -12.58 8.12 28.50
CA SER A 333 -12.55 7.60 27.14
C SER A 333 -13.27 6.25 27.13
N LEU A 334 -14.08 6.01 26.09
CA LEU A 334 -14.68 4.71 25.87
C LEU A 334 -13.74 3.85 25.01
N LYS A 335 -13.83 2.54 25.16
CA LYS A 335 -13.09 1.57 24.36
C LYS A 335 -13.91 0.33 24.08
N LEU A 336 -13.57 -0.38 23.02
CA LEU A 336 -14.13 -1.69 22.71
C LEU A 336 -13.09 -2.58 22.05
N TYR A 337 -13.28 -3.90 22.15
CA TYR A 337 -12.39 -4.85 21.46
C TYR A 337 -12.76 -4.92 19.99
N PHE A 338 -11.77 -4.86 19.12
CA PHE A 338 -11.98 -4.93 17.67
C PHE A 338 -12.68 -6.22 17.25
N SER A 339 -12.37 -7.36 17.91
CA SER A 339 -13.07 -8.63 17.67
C SER A 339 -14.55 -8.64 18.06
N ASP A 340 -14.95 -7.76 18.98
CA ASP A 340 -16.33 -7.65 19.44
C ASP A 340 -17.19 -6.88 18.43
N ALA A 341 -16.56 -5.96 17.69
CA ALA A 341 -17.18 -5.29 16.56
C ALA A 341 -17.12 -6.12 15.26
N ILE A 342 -15.94 -6.69 14.97
CA ILE A 342 -15.62 -7.27 13.68
C ILE A 342 -15.22 -8.75 13.81
N ARG A 343 -15.91 -9.62 13.07
CA ARG A 343 -15.48 -11.00 12.84
C ARG A 343 -14.72 -11.10 11.52
N TYR A 344 -13.43 -11.37 11.60
CA TYR A 344 -12.58 -11.61 10.43
C TYR A 344 -12.38 -13.11 10.21
N VAL A 345 -12.90 -13.65 9.10
CA VAL A 345 -12.77 -15.07 8.74
C VAL A 345 -11.82 -15.19 7.57
N LYS A 346 -10.56 -15.57 7.84
CA LYS A 346 -9.56 -15.85 6.79
C LYS A 346 -9.96 -17.10 6.02
N LYS A 347 -9.91 -17.03 4.69
CA LYS A 347 -10.01 -18.20 3.83
C LYS A 347 -8.61 -18.82 3.76
N VAL A 348 -8.47 -20.03 4.28
CA VAL A 348 -7.21 -20.79 4.19
C VAL A 348 -7.23 -21.53 2.86
N ASP A 349 -6.24 -21.24 2.02
CA ASP A 349 -6.01 -21.95 0.78
C ASP A 349 -4.58 -22.54 0.85
N VAL A 350 -4.42 -23.77 0.36
CA VAL A 350 -3.23 -24.62 0.51
C VAL A 350 -1.98 -23.93 -0.06
N ASN A 351 -2.16 -23.04 -1.04
CA ASN A 351 -1.08 -22.28 -1.68
C ASN A 351 -1.04 -20.79 -1.26
N ALA A 352 -1.83 -20.36 -0.28
CA ALA A 352 -2.04 -18.92 0.03
C ALA A 352 -1.81 -18.56 1.50
N ASN A 353 -0.93 -19.27 2.20
CA ASN A 353 -0.79 -19.15 3.66
C ASN A 353 -0.43 -17.73 4.17
N ASP A 354 0.00 -16.80 3.32
CA ASP A 354 0.31 -15.42 3.72
C ASP A 354 -0.08 -14.38 2.67
N VAL A 355 -1.36 -14.35 2.29
CA VAL A 355 -1.88 -13.34 1.36
C VAL A 355 -2.68 -12.28 2.10
N SER A 356 -2.26 -11.03 1.91
CA SER A 356 -2.97 -9.85 2.41
C SER A 356 -4.08 -9.41 1.45
N PRO A 357 -5.20 -8.83 1.95
CA PRO A 357 -6.19 -8.18 1.09
C PRO A 357 -5.59 -7.08 0.23
N GLU A 358 -6.19 -6.84 -0.93
CA GLU A 358 -5.88 -5.66 -1.75
C GLU A 358 -6.21 -4.36 -1.03
N LYS A 359 -5.57 -3.27 -1.47
CA LYS A 359 -5.85 -1.91 -1.02
C LYS A 359 -7.30 -1.55 -1.32
N GLN A 360 -8.13 -1.40 -0.29
CA GLN A 360 -9.54 -1.10 -0.46
C GLN A 360 -10.16 -0.46 0.79
N LEU A 361 -11.22 0.32 0.56
CA LEU A 361 -12.11 0.81 1.60
C LEU A 361 -13.32 -0.11 1.70
N VAL A 362 -13.61 -0.57 2.90
CA VAL A 362 -14.76 -1.41 3.22
C VAL A 362 -15.74 -0.61 4.08
N LEU A 363 -16.97 -0.53 3.60
CA LEU A 363 -18.09 0.06 4.32
C LEU A 363 -19.04 -1.07 4.73
N LEU A 364 -19.24 -1.23 6.04
CA LEU A 364 -20.20 -2.17 6.62
C LEU A 364 -21.24 -1.39 7.42
N ASN A 365 -22.49 -1.79 7.32
CA ASN A 365 -23.61 -1.22 8.06
C ASN A 365 -24.46 -2.37 8.59
N GLN A 366 -24.85 -2.31 9.87
CA GLN A 366 -25.65 -3.36 10.52
C GLN A 366 -26.97 -3.66 9.78
N GLU A 367 -27.62 -2.66 9.19
CA GLU A 367 -28.94 -2.78 8.55
C GLU A 367 -28.85 -3.29 7.11
N SER A 368 -27.93 -2.75 6.30
CA SER A 368 -27.93 -2.97 4.85
C SER A 368 -26.83 -3.91 4.36
N ARG A 369 -25.66 -3.93 5.02
CA ARG A 369 -24.49 -4.69 4.57
C ARG A 369 -23.59 -5.06 5.74
N SER A 370 -23.99 -6.08 6.48
CA SER A 370 -23.24 -6.56 7.64
C SER A 370 -21.96 -7.32 7.28
N ASN A 371 -21.70 -7.63 6.01
CA ASN A 371 -20.48 -8.35 5.61
C ASN A 371 -19.99 -7.99 4.21
N THR A 372 -18.71 -8.26 3.97
CA THR A 372 -18.12 -8.22 2.63
C THR A 372 -17.00 -9.25 2.47
N LYS A 373 -16.78 -9.68 1.22
CA LYS A 373 -15.63 -10.49 0.84
C LYS A 373 -14.43 -9.58 0.57
N LEU A 374 -13.26 -10.03 1.00
CA LEU A 374 -11.98 -9.40 0.73
C LEU A 374 -11.22 -10.26 -0.29
N TYR A 375 -10.59 -9.61 -1.25
CA TYR A 375 -9.88 -10.26 -2.35
C TYR A 375 -8.39 -9.95 -2.30
N LYS A 376 -7.60 -10.86 -2.86
CA LYS A 376 -6.17 -10.66 -3.10
C LYS A 376 -5.97 -9.55 -4.14
N GLU A 377 -4.86 -8.84 -4.01
CA GLU A 377 -4.38 -7.92 -5.04
C GLU A 377 -4.19 -8.65 -6.38
N GLU A 378 -4.55 -7.99 -7.48
CA GLU A 378 -4.37 -8.56 -8.81
C GLU A 378 -2.90 -8.94 -9.02
N SER A 379 -2.65 -10.14 -9.55
CA SER A 379 -1.29 -10.56 -9.92
C SER A 379 -0.62 -9.56 -10.87
N THR A 380 -1.41 -8.84 -11.68
CA THR A 380 -0.94 -7.78 -12.57
C THR A 380 -0.33 -6.59 -11.86
N ARG A 381 -0.71 -6.34 -10.59
CA ARG A 381 -0.24 -5.24 -9.76
C ARG A 381 0.91 -5.63 -8.84
N LEU A 382 1.40 -6.86 -8.90
CA LEU A 382 2.44 -7.31 -7.98
C LEU A 382 3.77 -6.59 -8.19
N PHE A 383 4.11 -6.23 -9.42
CA PHE A 383 5.37 -5.55 -9.77
C PHE A 383 5.08 -4.17 -10.32
N GLU A 384 5.44 -3.15 -9.54
CA GLU A 384 5.42 -1.75 -9.96
C GLU A 384 6.79 -1.42 -10.56
N ALA A 385 6.78 -0.91 -11.79
CA ALA A 385 7.92 -0.27 -12.42
C ALA A 385 7.84 1.22 -12.11
N VAL A 386 8.95 1.85 -11.81
CA VAL A 386 9.08 3.31 -11.86
C VAL A 386 10.19 3.65 -12.82
N VAL A 387 9.85 4.40 -13.87
CA VAL A 387 10.82 4.87 -14.85
C VAL A 387 11.09 6.34 -14.59
N TYR A 388 12.34 6.67 -14.32
CA TYR A 388 12.87 8.00 -14.07
C TYR A 388 13.67 8.50 -15.28
N THR A 389 13.52 9.78 -15.59
CA THR A 389 14.39 10.53 -16.49
C THR A 389 15.10 11.61 -15.67
N ASP A 390 16.43 11.70 -15.77
CA ASP A 390 17.21 12.74 -15.10
C ASP A 390 17.27 14.02 -15.95
N PHE A 391 16.79 15.13 -15.40
CA PHE A 391 16.83 16.43 -16.09
C PHE A 391 18.23 17.02 -16.12
N LEU A 392 19.09 16.75 -15.14
CA LEU A 392 20.44 17.32 -15.15
C LEU A 392 21.27 16.75 -16.31
N SER A 393 21.14 15.45 -16.59
CA SER A 393 21.78 14.81 -17.76
C SER A 393 21.22 15.28 -19.10
N LEU A 394 19.99 15.81 -19.14
CA LEU A 394 19.41 16.35 -20.37
C LEU A 394 20.04 17.70 -20.76
N PHE A 395 20.61 18.42 -19.80
CA PHE A 395 21.26 19.72 -20.04
C PHE A 395 22.78 19.63 -20.11
N ASP A 396 23.36 18.54 -19.60
CA ASP A 396 24.80 18.29 -19.58
C ASP A 396 25.09 16.92 -20.19
N GLU A 397 25.50 16.92 -21.47
CA GLU A 397 25.82 15.70 -22.22
C GLU A 397 27.04 14.97 -21.66
N GLU A 398 27.88 15.62 -20.86
CA GLU A 398 29.04 14.98 -20.22
C GLU A 398 28.65 14.23 -18.94
N ASN A 399 27.45 14.45 -18.41
CA ASN A 399 27.01 13.84 -17.18
C ASN A 399 26.61 12.37 -17.39
N PRO A 400 27.31 11.40 -16.77
CA PRO A 400 27.05 9.97 -16.97
C PRO A 400 25.83 9.47 -16.15
N ASN A 401 25.14 10.36 -15.44
CA ASN A 401 23.85 10.08 -14.82
C ASN A 401 22.91 9.46 -15.86
N GLY A 402 22.60 8.17 -15.73
CA GLY A 402 21.82 7.42 -16.71
C GLY A 402 20.54 8.17 -17.09
N LEU A 403 20.42 8.51 -18.38
CA LEU A 403 19.31 9.27 -18.94
C LEU A 403 17.95 8.71 -18.51
N VAL A 404 17.86 7.38 -18.48
CA VAL A 404 16.66 6.67 -18.04
C VAL A 404 17.03 5.61 -17.01
N GLN A 405 16.43 5.69 -15.83
CA GLN A 405 16.56 4.70 -14.76
C GLN A 405 15.22 4.00 -14.54
N THR A 406 15.19 2.68 -14.62
CA THR A 406 14.01 1.87 -14.27
C THR A 406 14.26 1.18 -12.94
N GLU A 407 13.39 1.45 -11.97
CA GLU A 407 13.38 0.80 -10.66
C GLU A 407 12.15 -0.13 -10.58
N VAL A 408 12.36 -1.38 -10.15
CA VAL A 408 11.31 -2.37 -9.93
C VAL A 408 11.43 -2.84 -8.49
N ASN A 409 10.36 -2.69 -7.73
CA ASN A 409 10.34 -3.06 -6.33
C ASN A 409 9.17 -4.00 -6.02
N LYS A 410 9.43 -4.97 -5.13
CA LYS A 410 8.41 -5.85 -4.55
C LYS A 410 8.54 -5.91 -3.04
N ARG A 411 7.51 -5.44 -2.35
CA ARG A 411 7.37 -5.57 -0.90
C ARG A 411 6.84 -6.93 -0.49
N PHE A 412 7.52 -7.56 0.47
CA PHE A 412 7.09 -8.77 1.16
C PHE A 412 6.88 -8.46 2.63
N ASN A 413 5.65 -8.55 3.10
CA ASN A 413 5.34 -8.35 4.51
C ASN A 413 5.74 -9.60 5.32
N ILE A 414 6.52 -9.41 6.39
CA ILE A 414 7.04 -10.50 7.23
C ILE A 414 6.33 -10.48 8.59
N LYS A 415 6.42 -9.36 9.30
CA LYS A 415 5.89 -9.23 10.67
C LYS A 415 5.15 -7.91 10.84
N THR A 416 3.90 -7.88 10.39
CA THR A 416 3.02 -6.71 10.47
C THR A 416 2.52 -6.38 11.90
N ARG A 417 3.25 -6.80 12.95
CA ARG A 417 2.90 -6.49 14.34
C ARG A 417 3.42 -5.11 14.72
N ARG A 418 2.51 -4.26 15.21
CA ARG A 418 2.82 -2.98 15.85
C ARG A 418 2.56 -3.02 17.35
N ARG A 419 3.20 -2.14 18.10
CA ARG A 419 3.01 -1.91 19.54
C ARG A 419 2.90 -0.42 19.77
N GLN A 420 1.95 -0.02 20.61
CA GLN A 420 1.85 1.36 21.06
C GLN A 420 3.13 1.76 21.81
N VAL A 421 3.59 2.99 21.56
CA VAL A 421 4.66 3.60 22.35
C VAL A 421 4.10 3.88 23.74
N GLY A 422 4.62 3.20 24.76
CA GLY A 422 4.22 3.42 26.15
C GLY A 422 4.66 4.79 26.69
N GLY A 423 4.24 5.15 27.90
CA GLY A 423 4.58 6.45 28.51
C GLY A 423 6.09 6.75 28.60
N TRP A 424 6.93 5.72 28.68
CA TRP A 424 8.39 5.84 28.65
C TRP A 424 8.95 6.37 27.32
N GLY A 425 8.24 6.17 26.20
CA GLY A 425 8.64 6.74 24.92
C GLY A 425 8.53 8.28 24.87
N LYS A 426 7.82 8.88 25.83
CA LYS A 426 7.77 10.35 26.03
C LYS A 426 8.96 10.90 26.84
N VAL A 427 9.79 10.03 27.42
CA VAL A 427 10.91 10.42 28.33
C VAL A 427 12.25 10.48 27.58
N ILE A 428 12.34 9.88 26.38
CA ILE A 428 13.55 9.94 25.56
C ILE A 428 13.63 11.36 24.94
N PRO A 429 14.80 12.05 25.00
CA PRO A 429 14.96 13.46 24.64
C PRO A 429 14.41 13.86 23.25
N PRO A 430 14.14 15.15 23.01
CA PRO A 430 13.38 15.68 21.86
C PRO A 430 13.97 15.39 20.47
N PHE A 431 15.21 14.89 20.40
CA PHE A 431 15.86 14.45 19.16
C PHE A 431 15.49 13.02 18.76
N PHE A 432 14.78 12.27 19.63
CA PHE A 432 14.32 10.92 19.34
C PHE A 432 12.82 10.94 18.98
N PRO A 433 12.38 10.18 17.95
CA PRO A 433 11.01 10.18 17.43
C PRO A 433 9.90 9.69 18.37
N GLY A 434 10.19 9.47 19.65
CA GLY A 434 9.22 9.04 20.66
C GLY A 434 8.13 10.08 20.99
N LEU A 435 8.40 11.38 20.78
CA LEU A 435 7.38 12.43 20.95
C LEU A 435 6.37 12.50 19.80
N ILE A 436 6.77 12.03 18.61
CA ILE A 436 5.98 12.11 17.39
C ILE A 436 5.47 10.76 16.92
N SER A 437 5.77 9.65 17.60
CA SER A 437 5.29 8.31 17.21
C SER A 437 4.30 7.75 18.21
N GLU A 438 3.22 7.17 17.69
CA GLU A 438 2.17 6.53 18.47
C GLU A 438 2.39 5.02 18.57
N ALA A 439 3.04 4.44 17.55
CA ALA A 439 3.37 3.03 17.50
C ALA A 439 4.72 2.76 16.85
N TYR A 440 5.28 1.59 17.16
CA TYR A 440 6.47 1.05 16.53
C TYR A 440 6.28 -0.41 16.11
N GLY A 441 7.06 -0.87 15.14
CA GLY A 441 7.24 -2.29 14.86
C GLY A 441 8.61 -2.60 14.26
N PHE A 442 8.96 -3.88 14.27
CA PHE A 442 10.27 -4.37 13.85
C PHE A 442 10.12 -5.46 12.79
N PHE A 443 11.00 -5.47 11.80
CA PHE A 443 11.04 -6.49 10.75
C PHE A 443 9.71 -6.61 10.00
N GLN A 444 9.08 -5.45 9.71
CA GLN A 444 7.72 -5.45 9.18
C GLN A 444 7.67 -6.01 7.76
N TYR A 445 8.66 -5.67 6.93
CA TYR A 445 8.71 -6.04 5.52
C TYR A 445 10.14 -6.18 5.02
N PHE A 446 10.28 -6.86 3.88
CA PHE A 446 11.47 -6.91 3.04
C PHE A 446 11.11 -6.45 1.64
N ASP A 447 11.79 -5.44 1.13
CA ASP A 447 11.59 -4.90 -0.22
C ASP A 447 12.67 -5.49 -1.12
N ALA A 448 12.29 -6.40 -2.04
CA ALA A 448 13.17 -6.84 -3.11
C ALA A 448 13.25 -5.73 -4.18
N GLN A 449 14.45 -5.42 -4.64
CA GLN A 449 14.73 -4.30 -5.51
C GLN A 449 15.54 -4.73 -6.72
N PHE A 450 15.20 -4.16 -7.87
CA PHE A 450 15.92 -4.33 -9.12
C PHE A 450 15.98 -2.99 -9.85
N HIS A 451 17.17 -2.53 -10.18
CA HIS A 451 17.42 -1.27 -10.87
C HIS A 451 18.13 -1.55 -12.18
N ILE A 452 17.71 -0.89 -13.26
CA ILE A 452 18.43 -0.81 -14.53
C ILE A 452 18.61 0.65 -14.88
N SER A 453 19.82 1.03 -15.23
CA SER A 453 20.15 2.37 -15.74
C SER A 453 20.55 2.25 -17.21
N LYS A 454 19.91 3.03 -18.07
CA LYS A 454 20.35 3.25 -19.44
C LYS A 454 21.24 4.48 -19.46
N ILE A 455 22.54 4.25 -19.66
CA ILE A 455 23.55 5.30 -19.86
C ILE A 455 23.82 5.42 -21.36
N GLU A 456 24.09 6.63 -21.83
CA GLU A 456 24.39 6.89 -23.23
C GLU A 456 25.69 6.21 -23.66
N LYS A 457 25.84 5.92 -24.96
CA LYS A 457 26.92 5.05 -25.45
C LYS A 457 28.31 5.64 -25.20
N ASN A 458 28.44 6.96 -25.34
CA ASN A 458 29.64 7.76 -25.06
C ASN A 458 30.03 7.71 -23.57
N ASN A 459 29.06 7.73 -22.66
CA ASN A 459 29.33 7.80 -21.21
C ASN A 459 29.11 6.47 -20.48
N LYS A 460 28.99 5.36 -21.22
CA LYS A 460 28.59 4.06 -20.64
C LYS A 460 29.67 3.45 -19.76
N PHE A 461 30.93 3.72 -20.07
CA PHE A 461 32.08 3.12 -19.41
C PHE A 461 32.89 4.21 -18.73
N LEU A 462 33.17 4.02 -17.45
CA LEU A 462 33.97 4.95 -16.68
C LEU A 462 35.43 4.93 -17.15
N GLU A 463 35.98 6.11 -17.42
CA GLU A 463 37.40 6.32 -17.71
C GLU A 463 38.21 6.43 -16.42
N SER A 464 39.46 5.96 -16.44
CA SER A 464 40.38 6.15 -15.32
C SER A 464 40.79 7.63 -15.22
N ARG A 465 40.91 8.15 -14.00
CA ARG A 465 41.37 9.51 -13.72
C ARG A 465 42.84 9.55 -13.33
N THR A 466 43.50 10.65 -13.69
CA THR A 466 44.83 11.03 -13.20
C THR A 466 44.78 12.48 -12.73
N ILE A 467 45.40 12.79 -11.60
CA ILE A 467 45.53 14.17 -11.12
C ILE A 467 47.00 14.53 -10.92
N MET A 468 47.33 15.81 -11.06
CA MET A 468 48.67 16.29 -10.76
C MET A 468 48.84 16.37 -9.23
N ILE A 469 49.77 15.60 -8.68
CA ILE A 469 50.15 15.61 -7.28
C ILE A 469 51.58 16.17 -7.16
N GLU A 470 51.85 16.89 -6.07
CA GLU A 470 53.19 17.33 -5.73
C GLU A 470 53.95 16.13 -5.12
N ASP A 471 55.10 15.78 -5.71
CA ASP A 471 55.96 14.71 -5.20
C ASP A 471 56.82 15.17 -4.00
N GLU A 472 57.61 14.26 -3.42
CA GLU A 472 58.50 14.57 -2.28
C GLU A 472 59.55 15.65 -2.59
N ALA A 473 59.81 15.92 -3.87
CA ALA A 473 60.75 16.95 -4.33
C ALA A 473 60.06 18.28 -4.68
N GLY A 474 58.74 18.39 -4.48
CA GLY A 474 57.96 19.57 -4.83
C GLY A 474 57.61 19.68 -6.32
N ALA A 475 57.84 18.62 -7.11
CA ALA A 475 57.52 18.60 -8.53
C ALA A 475 56.09 18.06 -8.75
N MET A 476 55.35 18.68 -9.66
CA MET A 476 54.01 18.23 -10.03
C MET A 476 54.13 17.02 -10.97
N VAL A 477 53.71 15.84 -10.51
CA VAL A 477 53.68 14.58 -11.27
C VAL A 477 52.25 14.06 -11.41
N ASN A 478 51.95 13.31 -12.47
CA ASN A 478 50.67 12.62 -12.57
C ASN A 478 50.59 11.50 -11.53
N SER A 479 49.46 11.42 -10.82
CA SER A 479 49.13 10.26 -10.02
C SER A 479 49.04 9.00 -10.88
N GLU A 480 49.19 7.84 -10.25
CA GLU A 480 48.78 6.58 -10.88
C GLU A 480 47.30 6.67 -11.30
N PRO A 481 46.89 6.12 -12.46
CA PRO A 481 45.50 6.12 -12.87
C PRO A 481 44.62 5.35 -11.87
N PHE A 482 43.46 5.89 -11.54
CA PHE A 482 42.53 5.27 -10.59
C PHE A 482 41.06 5.48 -11.00
N TYR A 483 40.16 4.79 -10.32
CA TYR A 483 38.71 5.00 -10.42
C TYR A 483 38.15 5.44 -9.08
N GLU A 484 37.15 6.33 -9.12
CA GLU A 484 36.46 6.79 -7.92
C GLU A 484 35.28 5.85 -7.60
N PRO A 485 35.11 5.44 -6.33
CA PRO A 485 33.94 4.65 -5.90
C PRO A 485 32.61 5.30 -6.28
N LEU A 486 32.50 6.63 -6.08
CA LEU A 486 31.30 7.40 -6.40
C LEU A 486 31.01 7.40 -7.91
N ALA A 487 32.04 7.55 -8.74
CA ALA A 487 31.91 7.51 -10.20
C ALA A 487 31.52 6.10 -10.71
N LEU A 488 32.03 5.03 -10.09
CA LEU A 488 31.61 3.66 -10.40
C LEU A 488 30.15 3.41 -10.03
N LEU A 489 29.66 3.99 -8.92
CA LEU A 489 28.26 3.93 -8.54
C LEU A 489 27.37 4.66 -9.57
N GLN A 490 27.84 5.80 -10.08
CA GLN A 490 27.16 6.58 -11.13
C GLN A 490 27.04 5.79 -12.45
N HIS A 491 28.09 5.03 -12.82
CA HIS A 491 28.14 4.18 -14.02
C HIS A 491 27.53 2.78 -13.85
N ARG A 492 26.70 2.59 -12.81
CA ARG A 492 26.08 1.29 -12.53
C ARG A 492 24.96 0.99 -13.52
N ASN A 493 25.14 -0.07 -14.31
CA ASN A 493 24.19 -0.50 -15.34
C ASN A 493 22.95 -1.18 -14.74
N TYR A 494 23.15 -2.03 -13.73
CA TYR A 494 22.05 -2.63 -12.98
C TYR A 494 22.45 -2.87 -11.53
N ALA A 495 21.44 -3.00 -10.67
CA ALA A 495 21.57 -3.45 -9.30
C ALA A 495 20.41 -4.39 -8.93
N ILE A 496 20.67 -5.42 -8.13
CA ILE A 496 19.66 -6.33 -7.59
C ILE A 496 19.93 -6.58 -6.12
N GLY A 497 18.89 -6.63 -5.30
CA GLY A 497 19.04 -6.96 -3.89
C GLY A 497 17.76 -6.71 -3.11
N GLY A 498 17.89 -6.25 -1.87
CA GLY A 498 16.72 -5.86 -1.10
C GLY A 498 17.02 -5.21 0.24
N MET A 499 15.98 -4.59 0.78
CA MET A 499 15.99 -3.79 2.01
C MET A 499 15.06 -4.41 3.04
N LEU A 500 15.58 -4.77 4.20
CA LEU A 500 14.80 -5.23 5.35
C LEU A 500 14.44 -4.03 6.22
N ASN A 501 13.16 -3.87 6.55
CA ASN A 501 12.73 -2.87 7.52
C ASN A 501 13.14 -3.29 8.93
N ILE A 502 14.10 -2.61 9.53
CA ILE A 502 14.57 -2.90 10.89
C ILE A 502 13.57 -2.34 11.91
N LEU A 503 13.24 -1.06 11.77
CA LEU A 503 12.31 -0.34 12.64
C LEU A 503 11.33 0.48 11.79
N ASN A 504 10.08 0.52 12.21
CA ASN A 504 9.07 1.42 11.68
C ASN A 504 8.39 2.14 12.85
N LEU A 505 8.24 3.45 12.74
CA LEU A 505 7.50 4.31 13.66
C LEU A 505 6.36 4.98 12.90
N GLU A 506 5.17 4.97 13.48
CA GLU A 506 3.95 5.49 12.86
C GLU A 506 3.28 6.49 13.80
N ASN A 507 2.74 7.55 13.21
CA ASN A 507 1.76 8.43 13.84
C ASN A 507 0.65 8.73 12.83
N GLN A 508 -0.52 8.15 13.08
CA GLN A 508 -1.65 8.24 12.15
C GLN A 508 -2.24 9.65 12.16
N ASN A 509 -2.28 10.29 13.33
CA ASN A 509 -2.82 11.63 13.50
C ASN A 509 -1.98 12.68 12.76
N ALA A 510 -0.66 12.56 12.79
CA ALA A 510 0.26 13.42 12.05
C ALA A 510 0.44 12.99 10.58
N LYS A 511 -0.17 11.86 10.16
CA LYS A 511 0.01 11.23 8.86
C LYS A 511 1.49 11.04 8.50
N LEU A 512 2.25 10.59 9.49
CA LEU A 512 3.70 10.50 9.44
C LEU A 512 4.15 9.07 9.67
N ASN A 513 5.06 8.59 8.83
CA ASN A 513 5.75 7.33 9.00
C ASN A 513 7.26 7.51 8.93
N MET A 514 8.00 6.77 9.74
CA MET A 514 9.45 6.82 9.80
C MET A 514 10.00 5.41 9.75
N TYR A 515 11.00 5.17 8.90
CA TYR A 515 11.54 3.84 8.66
C TYR A 515 13.05 3.85 8.84
N LEU A 516 13.58 2.82 9.50
CA LEU A 516 14.99 2.47 9.47
C LEU A 516 15.10 1.12 8.76
N ASP A 517 15.71 1.14 7.58
CA ASP A 517 15.86 -0.02 6.72
C ASP A 517 17.36 -0.34 6.57
N ALA A 518 17.69 -1.61 6.38
CA ALA A 518 19.05 -2.04 6.07
C ALA A 518 19.03 -3.19 5.09
N GLY A 519 20.04 -3.31 4.22
CA GLY A 519 19.97 -4.27 3.14
C GLY A 519 21.30 -4.55 2.46
N PHE A 520 21.19 -5.09 1.25
CA PHE A 520 22.31 -5.27 0.34
C PHE A 520 21.84 -5.08 -1.10
N LEU A 521 22.72 -4.59 -1.96
CA LEU A 521 22.54 -4.51 -3.41
C LEU A 521 23.81 -5.03 -4.09
N PHE A 522 23.63 -5.97 -5.00
CA PHE A 522 24.68 -6.42 -5.92
C PHE A 522 24.52 -5.66 -7.23
N GLY A 523 25.55 -4.93 -7.64
CA GLY A 523 25.53 -4.13 -8.86
C GLY A 523 26.62 -4.47 -9.84
N ARG A 524 26.48 -3.95 -11.06
CA ARG A 524 27.50 -4.08 -12.12
C ARG A 524 27.70 -2.76 -12.83
N SER A 525 28.96 -2.31 -12.89
CA SER A 525 29.36 -1.05 -13.51
C SER A 525 30.30 -1.32 -14.69
N GLY A 526 30.27 -0.46 -15.70
CA GLY A 526 31.17 -0.54 -16.85
C GLY A 526 32.37 0.38 -16.68
N TYR A 527 33.56 -0.05 -17.09
CA TYR A 527 34.78 0.79 -17.10
C TYR A 527 35.68 0.46 -18.29
N ILE A 528 36.58 1.38 -18.61
CA ILE A 528 37.66 1.23 -19.60
C ILE A 528 38.95 0.95 -18.83
N PRO A 529 39.62 -0.21 -19.02
CA PRO A 529 40.86 -0.56 -18.32
C PRO A 529 41.98 0.47 -18.49
N ILE A 530 42.84 0.58 -17.49
CA ILE A 530 44.00 1.50 -17.52
C ILE A 530 44.93 1.13 -18.68
N GLY A 531 45.32 2.14 -19.46
CA GLY A 531 46.23 1.99 -20.61
C GLY A 531 45.53 1.79 -21.95
N GLU A 532 44.20 1.64 -21.97
CA GLU A 532 43.40 1.64 -23.19
C GLU A 532 43.05 3.08 -23.60
N ASP A 533 43.10 3.38 -24.89
CA ASP A 533 42.68 4.69 -25.42
C ASP A 533 41.15 4.73 -25.59
N PRO A 534 40.43 5.62 -24.87
CA PRO A 534 38.98 5.74 -24.99
C PRO A 534 38.54 6.19 -26.40
N ASN A 535 39.45 6.73 -27.21
CA ASN A 535 39.18 7.18 -28.58
C ASN A 535 39.50 6.14 -29.66
N ALA A 536 40.02 4.95 -29.29
CA ALA A 536 40.31 3.91 -30.26
C ALA A 536 39.04 3.40 -30.97
N GLU A 537 39.15 2.99 -32.23
CA GLU A 537 38.01 2.42 -32.99
C GLU A 537 37.41 1.19 -32.30
N THR A 538 38.25 0.44 -31.58
CA THR A 538 37.86 -0.72 -30.75
C THR A 538 38.40 -0.55 -29.33
N VAL A 539 37.65 0.13 -28.48
CA VAL A 539 37.97 0.24 -27.05
C VAL A 539 37.66 -1.07 -26.34
N ASN A 540 38.65 -1.63 -25.65
CA ASN A 540 38.44 -2.75 -24.74
C ASN A 540 37.62 -2.27 -23.54
N THR A 541 36.41 -2.79 -23.37
CA THR A 541 35.50 -2.37 -22.30
C THR A 541 35.24 -3.54 -21.36
N GLN A 542 35.29 -3.28 -20.07
CA GLN A 542 35.13 -4.30 -19.03
C GLN A 542 34.01 -3.92 -18.07
N PHE A 543 33.63 -4.88 -17.24
CA PHE A 543 32.60 -4.68 -16.22
C PHE A 543 33.08 -5.20 -14.88
N VAL A 544 32.83 -4.42 -13.84
CA VAL A 544 33.10 -4.78 -12.45
C VAL A 544 31.80 -5.03 -11.70
N ASN A 545 31.82 -6.04 -10.83
CA ASN A 545 30.73 -6.29 -9.89
C ASN A 545 31.00 -5.54 -8.57
N ASN A 546 29.98 -4.92 -8.01
CA ASN A 546 30.03 -4.25 -6.73
C ASN A 546 28.98 -4.77 -5.76
N ILE A 547 29.26 -4.61 -4.47
CA ILE A 547 28.32 -4.82 -3.38
C ILE A 547 28.13 -3.50 -2.62
N GLU A 548 26.88 -3.16 -2.36
CA GLU A 548 26.46 -2.01 -1.56
C GLU A 548 25.70 -2.55 -0.34
N ILE A 549 26.07 -2.14 0.87
CA ILE A 549 25.38 -2.46 2.13
C ILE A 549 24.79 -1.17 2.69
N PRO A 550 23.56 -0.82 2.30
CA PRO A 550 22.91 0.41 2.75
C PRO A 550 22.24 0.25 4.13
N ILE A 551 22.29 1.34 4.90
CA ILE A 551 21.44 1.64 6.04
C ILE A 551 20.71 2.95 5.70
N GLU A 552 19.39 2.91 5.70
CA GLU A 552 18.55 3.99 5.19
C GLU A 552 17.53 4.42 6.25
N TYR A 553 17.50 5.72 6.53
CA TYR A 553 16.47 6.33 7.33
C TYR A 553 15.50 7.11 6.44
N LYS A 554 14.20 6.89 6.60
CA LYS A 554 13.14 7.53 5.81
C LYS A 554 12.15 8.26 6.70
N PHE A 555 11.76 9.45 6.27
CA PHE A 555 10.67 10.23 6.82
C PHE A 555 9.62 10.43 5.74
N HIS A 556 8.40 9.94 5.95
CA HIS A 556 7.35 9.89 4.94
C HIS A 556 6.08 10.57 5.46
N LEU A 557 5.78 11.74 4.90
CA LEU A 557 4.61 12.55 5.19
C LEU A 557 3.50 12.31 4.15
N LEU A 558 2.28 12.07 4.62
CA LEU A 558 1.11 11.75 3.81
C LEU A 558 0.01 12.80 4.02
N PRO A 559 0.20 14.06 3.61
CA PRO A 559 -0.76 15.13 3.90
C PRO A 559 -2.14 14.84 3.30
N GLU A 560 -2.18 14.24 2.10
CA GLU A 560 -3.40 13.84 1.40
C GLU A 560 -3.27 12.45 0.78
N LYS A 561 -4.41 11.84 0.42
CA LYS A 561 -4.45 10.50 -0.17
C LYS A 561 -3.63 10.37 -1.46
N ARG A 562 -3.55 11.43 -2.27
CA ARG A 562 -2.90 11.41 -3.59
C ARG A 562 -1.48 11.95 -3.57
N PHE A 563 -1.06 12.62 -2.51
CA PHE A 563 0.19 13.36 -2.47
C PHE A 563 1.01 12.94 -1.27
N SER A 564 2.28 12.63 -1.50
CA SER A 564 3.21 12.23 -0.45
C SER A 564 4.57 12.87 -0.64
N ILE A 565 5.23 13.16 0.48
CA ILE A 565 6.59 13.68 0.54
C ILE A 565 7.43 12.68 1.33
N MET A 566 8.55 12.26 0.78
CA MET A 566 9.48 11.36 1.45
C MET A 566 10.90 11.92 1.41
N LEU A 567 11.45 12.15 2.60
CA LEU A 567 12.86 12.48 2.80
C LEU A 567 13.58 11.20 3.21
N SER A 568 14.77 10.95 2.68
CA SER A 568 15.57 9.80 3.10
C SER A 568 17.04 10.14 3.16
N ASP A 569 17.74 9.58 4.13
CA ASP A 569 19.20 9.64 4.27
C ASP A 569 19.73 8.21 4.29
N LYS A 570 20.60 7.88 3.33
CA LYS A 570 21.06 6.52 3.07
C LYS A 570 22.58 6.46 3.11
N LEU A 571 23.10 5.93 4.20
CA LEU A 571 24.52 5.63 4.36
C LEU A 571 24.83 4.22 3.85
N SER A 572 25.76 4.08 2.91
CA SER A 572 26.04 2.82 2.24
C SER A 572 27.53 2.50 2.27
N TRP A 573 27.88 1.27 2.68
CA TRP A 573 29.20 0.73 2.41
C TRP A 573 29.24 0.22 0.97
N PHE A 574 30.16 0.71 0.17
CA PHE A 574 30.33 0.34 -1.24
C PHE A 574 31.69 -0.30 -1.46
N GLU A 575 31.71 -1.48 -2.08
CA GLU A 575 32.92 -2.24 -2.34
C GLU A 575 32.86 -2.93 -3.69
N ASN A 576 33.96 -2.88 -4.43
CA ASN A 576 34.10 -3.66 -5.65
C ASN A 576 34.60 -5.07 -5.29
N LEU A 577 34.08 -6.07 -5.99
CA LEU A 577 34.43 -7.47 -5.78
C LEU A 577 35.62 -7.92 -6.63
N ASP A 578 36.08 -7.05 -7.53
CA ASP A 578 37.25 -7.27 -8.37
C ASP A 578 38.47 -6.60 -7.75
N ALA A 579 39.53 -7.38 -7.49
CA ALA A 579 40.71 -6.92 -6.76
C ALA A 579 41.66 -6.08 -7.64
N ASP A 580 41.51 -6.15 -8.96
CA ASP A 580 42.49 -5.61 -9.91
C ASP A 580 42.22 -4.13 -10.30
N ILE A 581 41.20 -3.51 -9.71
CA ILE A 581 40.81 -2.13 -10.03
C ILE A 581 41.35 -1.18 -8.95
N PRO A 582 42.27 -0.25 -9.27
CA PRO A 582 42.80 0.71 -8.31
C PRO A 582 41.74 1.76 -7.99
N LEU A 583 41.15 1.65 -6.79
CA LEU A 583 40.16 2.59 -6.29
C LEU A 583 40.82 3.64 -5.39
N ARG A 584 40.56 4.91 -5.67
CA ARG A 584 41.02 6.04 -4.87
C ARG A 584 39.94 7.11 -4.79
N SER A 585 40.02 7.95 -3.79
CA SER A 585 39.19 9.15 -3.64
C SER A 585 40.07 10.40 -3.79
N ILE A 586 39.46 11.56 -4.07
CA ILE A 586 40.18 12.84 -4.22
C ILE A 586 39.75 13.80 -3.11
N GLU A 587 40.58 13.99 -2.08
CA GLU A 587 40.30 14.91 -0.97
C GLU A 587 41.28 16.08 -1.04
N ASP A 588 40.79 17.33 -1.05
CA ASP A 588 41.62 18.54 -1.15
C ASP A 588 42.65 18.52 -2.30
N LYS A 589 42.25 17.93 -3.44
CA LYS A 589 43.09 17.72 -4.64
C LYS A 589 44.22 16.70 -4.46
N LEU A 590 44.21 15.92 -3.37
CA LEU A 590 45.15 14.84 -3.10
C LEU A 590 44.46 13.49 -3.33
N VAL A 591 45.19 12.53 -3.89
CA VAL A 591 44.72 11.15 -4.02
C VAL A 591 44.80 10.49 -2.64
N THR A 592 43.66 10.09 -2.09
CA THR A 592 43.56 9.41 -0.81
C THR A 592 43.14 7.94 -0.99
N SER A 593 43.17 7.17 0.11
CA SER A 593 42.62 5.83 0.11
C SER A 593 41.13 5.86 -0.25
N GLN A 594 40.64 4.82 -0.94
CA GLN A 594 39.22 4.68 -1.26
C GLN A 594 38.30 4.99 -0.07
N ASN A 595 37.35 5.90 -0.25
CA ASN A 595 36.24 6.03 0.68
C ASN A 595 35.16 5.00 0.33
N ARG A 596 34.88 4.10 1.28
CA ARG A 596 33.86 3.06 1.11
C ARG A 596 32.48 3.55 1.53
N TRP A 597 32.39 4.64 2.29
CA TRP A 597 31.13 5.16 2.79
C TRP A 597 30.58 6.23 1.86
N ILE A 598 29.50 5.89 1.18
CA ILE A 598 28.74 6.79 0.32
C ILE A 598 27.45 7.14 1.03
N ASN A 599 27.17 8.42 1.20
CA ASN A 599 25.89 8.90 1.70
C ASN A 599 25.01 9.41 0.55
N SER A 600 23.70 9.18 0.66
CA SER A 600 22.70 9.59 -0.32
C SER A 600 21.51 10.22 0.38
N PHE A 601 21.35 11.53 0.18
CA PHE A 601 20.19 12.29 0.64
C PHE A 601 19.18 12.41 -0.49
N ASN A 602 17.93 11.96 -0.27
CA ASN A 602 16.89 12.00 -1.28
C ASN A 602 15.64 12.74 -0.79
N VAL A 603 15.08 13.56 -1.66
CA VAL A 603 13.79 14.23 -1.50
C VAL A 603 12.87 13.74 -2.60
N ASN A 604 11.78 13.07 -2.23
CA ASN A 604 10.83 12.49 -3.16
C ASN A 604 9.44 13.12 -2.96
N PHE A 605 8.81 13.50 -4.07
CA PHE A 605 7.42 13.91 -4.14
C PHE A 605 6.68 12.94 -5.04
N ASN A 606 5.56 12.40 -4.56
CA ASN A 606 4.76 11.48 -5.35
C ASN A 606 3.32 11.98 -5.47
N LEU A 607 2.75 11.87 -6.68
CA LEU A 607 1.37 12.24 -7.00
C LEU A 607 0.66 11.07 -7.68
N ASP A 608 -0.36 10.52 -7.02
CA ASP A 608 -1.25 9.50 -7.57
C ASP A 608 -2.21 10.13 -8.59
N ILE A 609 -1.94 9.95 -9.88
CA ILE A 609 -2.79 10.47 -10.96
C ILE A 609 -3.95 9.52 -11.31
N SER A 610 -3.82 8.23 -11.02
CA SER A 610 -4.82 7.20 -11.34
C SER A 610 -4.68 5.99 -10.42
N SER A 611 -5.56 5.00 -10.58
CA SER A 611 -5.45 3.72 -9.86
C SER A 611 -4.33 2.79 -10.38
N THR A 612 -3.63 3.18 -11.44
CA THR A 612 -2.65 2.33 -12.14
C THR A 612 -1.29 3.00 -12.39
N GLY A 613 -1.15 4.29 -12.07
CA GLY A 613 0.10 5.00 -12.28
C GLY A 613 0.20 6.26 -11.43
N ARG A 614 1.45 6.62 -11.13
CA ARG A 614 1.83 7.73 -10.26
C ARG A 614 2.93 8.55 -10.93
N LEU A 615 2.99 9.83 -10.60
CA LEU A 615 4.09 10.72 -10.99
C LEU A 615 5.03 10.91 -9.81
N PHE A 616 6.31 11.06 -10.11
CA PHE A 616 7.39 11.21 -9.14
C PHE A 616 8.26 12.40 -9.53
N ILE A 617 8.62 13.23 -8.56
CA ILE A 617 9.74 14.16 -8.66
C ILE A 617 10.71 13.78 -7.55
N ARG A 618 11.98 13.58 -7.91
CA ARG A 618 12.99 13.14 -6.97
C ARG A 618 14.27 13.94 -7.16
N TYR A 619 14.75 14.52 -6.07
CA TYR A 619 16.10 15.04 -5.98
C TYR A 619 16.97 14.06 -5.20
N LYS A 620 18.16 13.73 -5.71
CA LYS A 620 19.17 12.93 -5.00
C LYS A 620 20.47 13.71 -4.94
N LEU A 621 21.13 13.71 -3.78
CA LEU A 621 22.50 14.17 -3.59
C LEU A 621 23.31 13.01 -3.04
N LEU A 622 24.34 12.58 -3.76
CA LEU A 622 25.23 11.51 -3.36
C LEU A 622 26.62 12.10 -3.11
N HIS A 623 27.26 11.73 -2.00
CA HIS A 623 28.59 12.21 -1.64
C HIS A 623 29.37 11.13 -0.88
N GLU A 624 30.69 11.22 -0.92
CA GLU A 624 31.56 10.42 -0.04
C GLU A 624 31.52 11.02 1.38
N LEU A 625 31.37 10.19 2.41
CA LEU A 625 31.10 10.66 3.78
C LEU A 625 32.24 11.53 4.34
N ASP A 626 33.49 11.15 4.05
CA ASP A 626 34.67 11.88 4.51
C ASP A 626 35.05 13.01 3.54
N ASN A 627 34.35 13.14 2.41
CA ASN A 627 34.64 14.13 1.39
C ASN A 627 33.37 14.62 0.70
N ILE A 628 32.69 15.54 1.38
CA ILE A 628 31.44 16.11 0.88
C ILE A 628 31.61 16.88 -0.45
N ASN A 629 32.83 17.31 -0.78
CA ASN A 629 33.12 17.99 -2.04
C ASN A 629 33.11 17.01 -3.22
N ASN A 630 33.41 15.73 -2.99
CA ASN A 630 33.20 14.68 -3.98
C ASN A 630 31.73 14.22 -3.93
N ASN A 631 30.90 14.90 -4.73
CA ASN A 631 29.47 14.66 -4.78
C ASN A 631 28.93 14.78 -6.22
N PHE A 632 27.75 14.20 -6.43
CA PHE A 632 26.93 14.51 -7.59
C PHE A 632 25.46 14.56 -7.19
N SER A 633 24.65 15.26 -7.98
CA SER A 633 23.21 15.34 -7.78
C SER A 633 22.44 14.88 -9.01
N GLN A 634 21.18 14.51 -8.78
CA GLN A 634 20.24 14.07 -9.81
C GLN A 634 18.89 14.73 -9.56
N LEU A 635 18.24 15.24 -10.61
CA LEU A 635 16.87 15.74 -10.54
C LEU A 635 16.01 14.92 -11.49
N GLN A 636 15.35 13.92 -10.93
CA GLN A 636 14.64 12.90 -11.67
C GLN A 636 13.14 13.17 -11.70
N PHE A 637 12.53 13.04 -12.88
CA PHE A 637 11.08 12.94 -13.03
C PHE A 637 10.70 11.53 -13.43
N GLY A 638 9.73 10.95 -12.73
CA GLY A 638 9.37 9.56 -12.94
C GLY A 638 7.88 9.32 -13.12
N TYR A 639 7.57 8.19 -13.74
CA TYR A 639 6.23 7.65 -13.88
C TYR A 639 6.20 6.18 -13.49
N SER A 640 5.23 5.77 -12.67
CA SER A 640 5.03 4.36 -12.36
C SER A 640 3.92 3.70 -13.16
N PHE A 641 4.14 2.41 -13.46
CA PHE A 641 3.16 1.56 -14.10
C PHE A 641 3.38 0.09 -13.68
N TYR A 642 2.34 -0.72 -13.83
CA TYR A 642 2.41 -2.16 -13.53
C TYR A 642 2.74 -2.96 -14.79
N PHE A 643 3.88 -3.65 -14.84
CA PHE A 643 4.36 -4.35 -16.06
C PHE A 643 3.42 -5.44 -16.57
N LEU A 644 2.70 -6.10 -15.67
CA LEU A 644 1.83 -7.22 -15.99
C LEU A 644 0.41 -6.77 -16.33
N LYS A 645 0.09 -5.49 -16.15
CA LYS A 645 -1.21 -4.92 -16.52
C LYS A 645 -1.10 -4.36 -17.94
N ASN A 646 -2.00 -4.76 -18.84
CA ASN A 646 -2.15 -4.09 -20.13
C ASN A 646 -2.62 -2.66 -19.87
N ASN A 647 -1.67 -1.74 -19.71
CA ASN A 647 -1.95 -0.32 -19.67
C ASN A 647 -2.27 0.09 -21.10
N LYS A 648 -3.56 0.20 -21.43
CA LYS A 648 -3.94 0.96 -22.63
C LYS A 648 -3.46 2.38 -22.35
N PRO A 649 -2.55 2.96 -23.17
CA PRO A 649 -2.33 4.40 -23.08
C PRO A 649 -3.69 5.06 -23.26
N GLY A 650 -4.03 5.99 -22.36
CA GLY A 650 -5.26 6.75 -22.50
C GLY A 650 -5.24 7.44 -23.86
N ASN A 651 -6.16 7.04 -24.74
CA ASN A 651 -6.43 7.74 -25.99
C ASN A 651 -7.25 9.00 -25.70
#